data_AF-A0A285JM88-F1
#
_entry.id   AF-A0A285JM88-F1
#
_cell.length_a   1.000
_cell.length_b   1.000
_cell.length_c   1.000
_cell.angle_alpha   90.00
_cell.angle_beta   90.00
_cell.angle_gamma   90.00
#
_symmetry.space_group_name_H-M   'P 1'
#
loop_
_entity.id
_entity.type
_entity.pdbx_description
1 polymer ?
#
loop_
_entity_poly.entity_id
_entity_poly.type
_entity_poly.pdbx_seq_one_letter_code
_entity_poly.pdbx_strand_id
1 'polypeptide(L)'
;MRVPPPGGGPRRDGPPHAGELFTDRESESQAFRSTLKRFRRMLDSDDEVGAARHNVLTFYGMGGIGKTALSERLEAWVRRGLPIVNGWGALPSTKVDATARIDLHGSAGQMDLPAALLAMRAGLAHVRRRWPVFDLAFAAYWSAVRPGEPLPAFRGRDELENVVAETAGEILKDLGSAAEWIVGTPTTLGVRGVRKLVGELRRQRELRLAIEAYPGFEDFLLRCADEPSPTEPRPALACEIAAALSWELAQITPAPLLVVFVDTTERLALDPRRVSEGHLNKLVHGMPNVLFVLTGREMIDWYDEKQVDVVHRGPWTWPGLVPGADDNPRQHLVGNLSPADTRALILRARERQDLPMDDDVVDELVRSSAGLPQYLELARQVALSIKDAGPGRRVEASDVTGSLGSLVMRILDDVPPDEQRAIRAAALFRLFDPGLIAAAAGVDHGCAERAVRRPMIDRHGGGRFPYRMHDAVREAIRKADHQIAHGWSERDWELAAGRAAAEVRRLHDEAKDRGDNRAVLDLVGLAVVLVCEQRTDLGPPPSETYVDWLSRAIVFSPSVQGLRSRVPAESETAYGRLVLDFIRAKDIETPFDERIALLRGIFDADHALAVPAGRHLGYALRGRYRWGESLAVFDELVARSPSRINLAQGPLTLSMARRFADARTAGAGTKSEGHIRRMAEYAHGRPERYFAEVADKVEMLRSAGRQREHLEELGTLLARKALLRDDVHLDEVLEFAEQAELAGHVVATRSALLATVLLHRSDPADIAAAIGRLRVLDEMSQGRIGFRYATAEACTALLAGDHDRLARLRDELAGPSTRGRDIIPVECLLRSSGLPLPDVPTQWLEPVDDVVRRWAGHFRQYVARRAQPS
;
A
#
# COMPACT_ATOMS: atom_id res chain seq x y z
N MET A 1 -43.45 -16.69 14.86
CA MET A 1 -42.07 -16.82 15.39
C MET A 1 -41.15 -16.11 14.39
N ARG A 2 -40.66 -14.92 14.73
CA ARG A 2 -39.82 -14.09 13.85
C ARG A 2 -38.45 -13.95 14.50
N VAL A 3 -37.44 -14.43 13.80
CA VAL A 3 -36.02 -14.27 14.17
C VAL A 3 -35.56 -12.93 13.58
N PRO A 4 -34.95 -12.03 14.37
CA PRO A 4 -34.42 -10.77 13.85
C PRO A 4 -33.14 -11.01 13.03
N PRO A 5 -32.81 -10.11 12.10
CA PRO A 5 -31.59 -10.20 11.29
C PRO A 5 -30.33 -10.05 12.17
N PRO A 6 -29.22 -10.73 11.82
CA PRO A 6 -27.96 -10.59 12.53
C PRO A 6 -27.43 -9.16 12.34
N GLY A 7 -27.26 -8.44 13.45
CA GLY A 7 -26.76 -7.04 13.46
C GLY A 7 -27.60 -6.05 14.28
N GLY A 8 -28.80 -6.45 14.74
CA GLY A 8 -29.66 -5.64 15.60
C GLY A 8 -29.45 -5.84 17.10
N GLY A 9 -28.19 -5.88 17.57
CA GLY A 9 -27.94 -5.82 19.01
C GLY A 9 -28.43 -4.48 19.58
N PRO A 10 -28.96 -4.43 20.81
CA PRO A 10 -29.29 -3.16 21.45
C PRO A 10 -28.02 -2.29 21.41
N ARG A 11 -28.15 -1.04 20.93
CA ARG A 11 -27.17 0.01 21.22
C ARG A 11 -26.89 -0.11 22.71
N ARG A 12 -25.67 -0.47 23.09
CA ARG A 12 -25.26 -0.43 24.49
C ARG A 12 -25.45 1.02 24.93
N ASP A 13 -26.33 1.23 25.89
CA ASP A 13 -26.40 2.44 26.72
C ASP A 13 -25.15 2.52 27.61
N GLY A 14 -23.98 2.58 26.99
CA GLY A 14 -22.77 3.08 27.64
C GLY A 14 -22.79 4.60 27.61
N PRO A 15 -22.14 5.29 28.57
CA PRO A 15 -22.00 6.73 28.52
C PRO A 15 -21.37 7.13 27.16
N PRO A 16 -21.86 8.20 26.49
CA PRO A 16 -21.33 8.65 25.21
C PRO A 16 -19.82 8.89 25.29
N HIS A 17 -19.09 8.48 24.25
CA HIS A 17 -17.64 8.67 24.18
C HIS A 17 -17.28 10.16 24.13
N ALA A 18 -16.14 10.50 24.75
CA ALA A 18 -15.53 11.83 24.84
C ALA A 18 -15.66 12.70 23.57
N GLY A 19 -15.36 12.12 22.40
CA GLY A 19 -15.38 12.83 21.12
C GLY A 19 -16.74 13.43 20.76
N GLU A 20 -17.85 12.82 21.19
CA GLU A 20 -19.21 13.32 20.92
C GLU A 20 -19.57 14.58 21.72
N LEU A 21 -18.84 14.84 22.80
CA LEU A 21 -19.03 15.99 23.68
C LEU A 21 -18.24 17.20 23.16
N PHE A 22 -16.99 17.03 22.69
CA PHE A 22 -16.09 18.14 22.26
C PHE A 22 -16.44 18.81 20.92
N THR A 23 -17.52 18.36 20.30
CA THR A 23 -17.85 18.66 18.92
C THR A 23 -19.04 19.59 18.79
N ASP A 24 -19.68 20.01 19.89
CA ASP A 24 -20.74 21.04 19.89
C ASP A 24 -20.15 22.47 19.78
N ARG A 25 -19.35 22.75 18.75
CA ARG A 25 -18.74 24.08 18.53
C ARG A 25 -19.56 24.95 17.58
N GLU A 26 -19.96 26.13 18.02
CA GLU A 26 -20.87 26.99 17.26
C GLU A 26 -20.19 27.63 16.03
N SER A 27 -18.93 28.05 16.14
CA SER A 27 -18.18 28.67 15.03
C SER A 27 -17.97 27.75 13.83
N GLU A 28 -17.53 26.52 14.05
CA GLU A 28 -17.20 25.55 13.00
C GLU A 28 -18.47 25.05 12.29
N SER A 29 -19.55 24.86 13.04
CA SER A 29 -20.86 24.49 12.46
C SER A 29 -21.47 25.63 11.63
N GLN A 30 -21.33 26.89 12.06
CA GLN A 30 -21.71 28.06 11.26
C GLN A 30 -20.85 28.20 9.99
N ALA A 31 -19.54 27.97 10.08
CA ALA A 31 -18.63 27.96 8.94
C ALA A 31 -19.02 26.89 7.90
N PHE A 32 -19.31 25.67 8.36
CA PHE A 32 -19.80 24.61 7.48
C PHE A 32 -21.15 24.95 6.85
N ARG A 33 -22.12 25.46 7.63
CA ARG A 33 -23.44 25.86 7.13
C ARG A 33 -23.37 26.96 6.08
N SER A 34 -22.53 27.98 6.28
CA SER A 34 -22.33 29.06 5.31
C SER A 34 -21.66 28.57 4.04
N THR A 35 -20.69 27.65 4.17
CA THR A 35 -20.05 26.95 3.04
C THR A 35 -21.06 26.19 2.20
N LEU A 36 -21.92 25.37 2.82
CA LEU A 36 -22.96 24.62 2.10
C LEU A 36 -23.88 25.54 1.29
N LYS A 37 -24.32 26.66 1.87
CA LYS A 37 -25.17 27.65 1.18
C LYS A 37 -24.47 28.30 -0.01
N ARG A 38 -23.18 28.60 0.09
CA ARG A 38 -22.41 29.18 -1.03
C ARG A 38 -22.16 28.13 -2.10
N PHE A 39 -21.70 26.93 -1.71
CA PHE A 39 -21.38 25.87 -2.63
C PHE A 39 -22.61 25.41 -3.42
N ARG A 40 -23.78 25.34 -2.79
CA ARG A 40 -25.04 25.08 -3.51
C ARG A 40 -25.33 26.12 -4.59
N ARG A 41 -25.16 27.41 -4.28
CA ARG A 41 -25.34 28.49 -5.28
C ARG A 41 -24.36 28.38 -6.46
N MET A 42 -23.14 27.89 -6.21
CA MET A 42 -22.17 27.65 -7.28
C MET A 42 -22.54 26.43 -8.13
N LEU A 43 -23.05 25.35 -7.52
CA LEU A 43 -23.55 24.18 -8.26
C LEU A 43 -24.79 24.46 -9.10
N ASP A 44 -25.61 25.42 -8.67
CA ASP A 44 -26.81 25.85 -9.38
C ASP A 44 -26.51 26.94 -10.44
N SER A 45 -25.26 27.41 -10.56
CA SER A 45 -24.86 28.35 -11.62
C SER A 45 -24.54 27.59 -12.91
N ASP A 46 -24.95 28.15 -14.05
CA ASP A 46 -24.62 27.62 -15.39
C ASP A 46 -23.23 28.09 -15.88
N ASP A 47 -22.46 28.79 -15.05
CA ASP A 47 -21.13 29.28 -15.40
C ASP A 47 -20.12 28.14 -15.59
N GLU A 48 -19.29 28.22 -16.63
CA GLU A 48 -18.15 27.31 -16.77
C GLU A 48 -17.20 27.45 -15.58
N VAL A 49 -16.85 26.32 -14.97
CA VAL A 49 -15.87 26.29 -13.89
C VAL A 49 -14.50 26.67 -14.47
N GLY A 50 -14.07 27.92 -14.21
CA GLY A 50 -12.74 28.42 -14.58
C GLY A 50 -11.60 27.69 -13.87
N ALA A 51 -10.37 28.25 -13.88
CA ALA A 51 -9.21 27.61 -13.23
C ALA A 51 -9.24 27.67 -11.68
N ALA A 52 -10.02 28.59 -11.10
CA ALA A 52 -10.14 28.73 -9.66
C ALA A 52 -10.97 27.60 -9.03
N ARG A 53 -10.59 27.17 -7.83
CA ARG A 53 -11.26 26.13 -7.07
C ARG A 53 -11.78 26.68 -5.73
N HIS A 54 -13.10 26.64 -5.59
CA HIS A 54 -13.83 27.07 -4.39
C HIS A 54 -14.51 25.89 -3.68
N ASN A 55 -13.88 24.72 -3.74
CA ASN A 55 -14.47 23.45 -3.29
C ASN A 55 -13.75 22.83 -2.08
N VAL A 56 -12.97 23.61 -1.32
CA VAL A 56 -12.17 23.14 -0.18
C VAL A 56 -12.43 23.97 1.07
N LEU A 57 -13.00 23.35 2.10
CA LEU A 57 -13.13 23.89 3.46
C LEU A 57 -12.16 23.15 4.37
N THR A 58 -11.29 23.88 5.08
CA THR A 58 -10.28 23.26 5.94
C THR A 58 -10.50 23.62 7.41
N PHE A 59 -10.39 22.65 8.29
CA PHE A 59 -10.34 22.81 9.74
C PHE A 59 -8.98 22.30 10.25
N TYR A 60 -8.10 23.22 10.67
CA TYR A 60 -6.73 22.90 11.09
C TYR A 60 -6.45 23.30 12.54
N GLY A 61 -5.44 22.76 13.22
CA GLY A 61 -5.12 23.13 14.60
C GLY A 61 -4.38 22.02 15.35
N MET A 62 -4.01 22.24 16.62
CA MET A 62 -3.17 21.29 17.37
C MET A 62 -3.75 19.86 17.45
N GLY A 63 -2.86 18.87 17.53
CA GLY A 63 -3.22 17.46 17.69
C GLY A 63 -4.05 17.23 18.96
N GLY A 64 -5.04 16.35 18.88
CA GLY A 64 -5.89 16.01 20.04
C GLY A 64 -7.08 16.94 20.30
N ILE A 65 -7.26 18.00 19.52
CA ILE A 65 -8.39 18.94 19.72
C ILE A 65 -9.78 18.38 19.27
N GLY A 66 -9.84 17.14 18.78
CA GLY A 66 -11.12 16.49 18.44
C GLY A 66 -11.63 16.78 17.02
N LYS A 67 -10.74 17.14 16.08
CA LYS A 67 -11.09 17.44 14.68
C LYS A 67 -11.72 16.26 13.93
N THR A 68 -11.25 15.03 14.15
CA THR A 68 -11.86 13.82 13.60
C THR A 68 -13.30 13.68 14.08
N ALA A 69 -13.52 13.84 15.39
CA ALA A 69 -14.87 13.82 15.94
C ALA A 69 -15.74 14.97 15.39
N LEU A 70 -15.15 16.17 15.17
CA LEU A 70 -15.86 17.30 14.55
C LEU A 70 -16.30 16.92 13.12
N SER A 71 -15.40 16.34 12.34
CA SER A 71 -15.66 15.87 10.98
C SER A 71 -16.75 14.80 10.94
N GLU A 72 -16.70 13.82 11.83
CA GLU A 72 -17.74 12.77 11.99
C GLU A 72 -19.09 13.38 12.37
N ARG A 73 -19.09 14.35 13.28
CA ARG A 73 -20.32 15.03 13.69
C ARG A 73 -20.91 15.89 12.59
N LEU A 74 -20.10 16.64 11.85
CA LEU A 74 -20.56 17.44 10.69
C LEU A 74 -21.22 16.54 9.65
N GLU A 75 -20.64 15.37 9.38
CA GLU A 75 -21.25 14.36 8.51
C GLU A 75 -22.58 13.84 9.09
N ALA A 76 -22.61 13.44 10.36
CA ALA A 76 -23.83 12.95 11.01
C ALA A 76 -24.94 14.01 11.04
N TRP A 77 -24.57 15.29 11.19
CA TRP A 77 -25.49 16.42 11.17
C TRP A 77 -26.23 16.49 9.83
N VAL A 78 -25.52 16.42 8.70
CA VAL A 78 -26.18 16.49 7.38
C VAL A 78 -26.90 15.19 6.98
N ARG A 79 -26.51 14.03 7.52
CA ARG A 79 -27.15 12.72 7.26
C ARG A 79 -28.41 12.44 8.10
N ARG A 80 -28.89 13.40 8.90
CA ARG A 80 -30.03 13.26 9.86
C ARG A 80 -29.78 12.28 11.02
N GLY A 81 -28.52 12.07 11.39
CA GLY A 81 -28.13 11.11 12.44
C GLY A 81 -28.08 11.67 13.87
N LEU A 82 -28.20 12.99 14.04
CA LEU A 82 -28.11 13.64 15.36
C LEU A 82 -29.51 13.87 15.97
N PRO A 83 -29.73 13.54 17.25
CA PRO A 83 -30.92 13.96 17.98
C PRO A 83 -31.08 15.50 17.95
N ILE A 84 -32.31 15.98 17.82
CA ILE A 84 -32.69 17.41 17.76
C ILE A 84 -32.22 18.23 18.99
N VAL A 85 -31.83 17.55 20.08
CA VAL A 85 -31.50 18.14 21.40
C VAL A 85 -30.03 18.56 21.56
N ASN A 86 -29.33 18.85 20.45
CA ASN A 86 -27.89 19.16 20.45
C ASN A 86 -27.64 20.60 19.96
N GLY A 87 -26.68 21.29 20.57
CA GLY A 87 -26.50 22.76 20.54
C GLY A 87 -26.26 23.45 19.19
N TRP A 88 -26.26 22.73 18.07
CA TRP A 88 -26.14 23.28 16.72
C TRP A 88 -27.48 23.70 16.08
N GLY A 89 -28.61 23.43 16.76
CA GLY A 89 -29.94 23.78 16.29
C GLY A 89 -30.43 22.91 15.12
N ALA A 90 -31.39 23.44 14.35
CA ALA A 90 -31.97 22.71 13.22
C ALA A 90 -30.94 22.41 12.12
N LEU A 91 -31.21 21.35 11.34
CA LEU A 91 -30.40 20.96 10.18
C LEU A 91 -30.11 22.17 9.26
N PRO A 92 -28.93 22.21 8.60
CA PRO A 92 -28.69 23.19 7.55
C PRO A 92 -29.83 23.16 6.52
N SER A 93 -30.30 24.34 6.12
CA SER A 93 -31.37 24.47 5.12
C SER A 93 -30.97 23.94 3.74
N THR A 94 -29.67 23.82 3.49
CA THR A 94 -29.12 23.27 2.25
C THR A 94 -29.12 21.74 2.34
N LYS A 95 -29.86 21.09 1.43
CA LYS A 95 -29.88 19.63 1.30
C LYS A 95 -28.52 19.14 0.78
N VAL A 96 -27.87 18.26 1.55
CA VAL A 96 -26.72 17.47 1.09
C VAL A 96 -27.26 16.16 0.54
N ASP A 97 -26.98 15.88 -0.73
CA ASP A 97 -27.51 14.68 -1.37
C ASP A 97 -26.70 13.46 -1.00
N ALA A 98 -25.37 13.55 -0.86
CA ALA A 98 -24.52 12.43 -0.48
C ALA A 98 -23.32 12.86 0.36
N THR A 99 -22.78 11.93 1.16
CA THR A 99 -21.52 12.11 1.88
C THR A 99 -20.59 10.91 1.66
N ALA A 100 -19.28 11.17 1.67
CA ALA A 100 -18.24 10.16 1.67
C ALA A 100 -17.12 10.54 2.65
N ARG A 101 -16.36 9.56 3.12
CA ARG A 101 -15.25 9.77 4.07
C ARG A 101 -13.98 9.08 3.59
N ILE A 102 -12.87 9.79 3.70
CA ILE A 102 -11.51 9.34 3.44
C ILE A 102 -10.73 9.55 4.74
N ASP A 103 -10.37 8.46 5.41
CA ASP A 103 -9.60 8.51 6.65
C ASP A 103 -8.11 8.23 6.38
N LEU A 104 -7.26 9.21 6.65
CA LEU A 104 -5.80 9.11 6.49
C LEU A 104 -5.10 8.73 7.79
N HIS A 105 -5.79 8.46 8.89
CA HIS A 105 -5.17 8.27 10.20
C HIS A 105 -4.14 7.13 10.24
N GLY A 106 -4.44 6.02 9.55
CA GLY A 106 -3.55 4.86 9.38
C GLY A 106 -2.62 4.95 8.17
N SER A 107 -2.66 6.05 7.42
CA SER A 107 -1.75 6.26 6.30
C SER A 107 -0.36 6.60 6.82
N ALA A 108 0.66 5.83 6.42
CA ALA A 108 2.06 6.19 6.61
C ALA A 108 2.49 7.30 5.63
N GLY A 109 1.66 8.35 5.52
CA GLY A 109 1.76 9.39 4.49
C GLY A 109 1.33 8.96 3.09
N GLN A 110 0.60 7.84 2.96
CA GLN A 110 0.15 7.32 1.66
C GLN A 110 -1.38 7.19 1.56
N MET A 111 -1.98 7.81 0.55
CA MET A 111 -3.43 7.77 0.31
C MET A 111 -3.83 6.52 -0.50
N ASP A 112 -4.74 5.70 0.04
CA ASP A 112 -5.38 4.60 -0.72
C ASP A 112 -6.47 5.19 -1.64
N LEU A 113 -6.06 5.59 -2.84
CA LEU A 113 -6.97 6.14 -3.86
C LEU A 113 -8.10 5.16 -4.25
N PRO A 114 -7.85 3.85 -4.49
CA PRO A 114 -8.94 2.89 -4.67
C PRO A 114 -9.98 2.92 -3.54
N ALA A 115 -9.54 2.92 -2.28
CA ALA A 115 -10.45 3.02 -1.14
C ALA A 115 -11.23 4.35 -1.11
N ALA A 116 -10.59 5.45 -1.47
CA ALA A 116 -11.25 6.75 -1.60
C ALA A 116 -12.33 6.77 -2.68
N LEU A 117 -12.05 6.20 -3.87
CA LEU A 117 -13.01 6.05 -4.96
C LEU A 117 -14.20 5.19 -4.54
N LEU A 118 -13.96 4.09 -3.84
CA LEU A 118 -14.99 3.23 -3.27
C LEU A 118 -15.88 3.97 -2.27
N ALA A 119 -15.29 4.74 -1.37
CA ALA A 119 -16.03 5.52 -0.38
C ALA A 119 -16.94 6.56 -1.05
N MET A 120 -16.44 7.25 -2.08
CA MET A 120 -17.22 8.20 -2.88
C MET A 120 -18.38 7.51 -3.60
N ARG A 121 -18.12 6.39 -4.28
CA ARG A 121 -19.14 5.62 -4.99
C ARG A 121 -20.22 5.05 -4.06
N ALA A 122 -19.81 4.56 -2.88
CA ALA A 122 -20.72 4.06 -1.87
C ALA A 122 -21.61 5.19 -1.32
N GLY A 123 -21.05 6.39 -1.13
CA GLY A 123 -21.78 7.58 -0.74
C GLY A 123 -22.86 8.01 -1.73
N LEU A 124 -22.66 7.73 -3.02
CA LEU A 124 -23.57 8.11 -4.10
C LEU A 124 -24.63 7.05 -4.46
N ALA A 125 -24.61 5.88 -3.81
CA ALA A 125 -25.46 4.75 -4.17
C ALA A 125 -26.98 5.04 -4.10
N HIS A 126 -27.41 5.96 -3.24
CA HIS A 126 -28.82 6.36 -3.11
C HIS A 126 -29.20 7.58 -3.97
N VAL A 127 -28.22 8.29 -4.54
CA VAL A 127 -28.47 9.38 -5.50
C VAL A 127 -28.86 8.79 -6.85
N ARG A 128 -28.04 7.84 -7.32
CA ARG A 128 -28.29 7.10 -8.56
C ARG A 128 -27.75 5.69 -8.38
N ARG A 129 -28.51 4.70 -8.84
CA ARG A 129 -28.14 3.28 -8.71
C ARG A 129 -26.91 2.92 -9.56
N ARG A 130 -26.81 3.49 -10.77
CA ARG A 130 -25.79 3.17 -11.78
C ARG A 130 -24.96 4.40 -12.14
N TRP A 131 -23.65 4.25 -12.17
CA TRP A 131 -22.67 5.28 -12.55
C TRP A 131 -21.79 4.71 -13.66
N PRO A 132 -22.34 4.52 -14.87
CA PRO A 132 -21.74 3.67 -15.89
C PRO A 132 -20.30 4.02 -16.26
N VAL A 133 -19.97 5.32 -16.42
CA VAL A 133 -18.62 5.74 -16.83
C VAL A 133 -17.63 5.41 -15.70
N PHE A 134 -17.96 5.81 -14.47
CA PHE A 134 -17.15 5.52 -13.30
C PHE A 134 -17.06 4.02 -13.00
N ASP A 135 -18.19 3.31 -12.95
CA ASP A 135 -18.29 1.90 -12.53
C ASP A 135 -17.47 1.00 -13.46
N LEU A 136 -17.50 1.27 -14.78
CA LEU A 136 -16.71 0.54 -15.76
C LEU A 136 -15.21 0.86 -15.66
N ALA A 137 -14.85 2.13 -15.58
CA ALA A 137 -13.45 2.55 -15.47
C ALA A 137 -12.81 2.04 -14.16
N PHE A 138 -13.55 2.13 -13.05
CA PHE A 138 -13.12 1.63 -11.76
C PHE A 138 -13.04 0.10 -11.75
N ALA A 139 -13.98 -0.61 -12.38
CA ALA A 139 -13.92 -2.07 -12.48
C ALA A 139 -12.67 -2.53 -13.25
N ALA A 140 -12.40 -1.93 -14.41
CA ALA A 140 -11.19 -2.21 -15.19
C ALA A 140 -9.90 -1.94 -14.37
N TYR A 141 -9.84 -0.77 -13.73
CA TYR A 141 -8.73 -0.37 -12.87
C TYR A 141 -8.55 -1.31 -11.66
N TRP A 142 -9.64 -1.69 -10.99
CA TRP A 142 -9.62 -2.59 -9.85
C TRP A 142 -9.13 -3.99 -10.24
N SER A 143 -9.65 -4.55 -11.33
CA SER A 143 -9.21 -5.86 -11.83
C SER A 143 -7.72 -5.87 -12.17
N ALA A 144 -7.18 -4.74 -12.64
CA ALA A 144 -5.76 -4.59 -12.97
C ALA A 144 -4.87 -4.37 -11.72
N VAL A 145 -5.30 -3.57 -10.74
CA VAL A 145 -4.53 -3.32 -9.51
C VAL A 145 -4.66 -4.47 -8.50
N ARG A 146 -5.79 -5.20 -8.51
CA ARG A 146 -6.08 -6.30 -7.58
C ARG A 146 -6.67 -7.53 -8.30
N PRO A 147 -5.86 -8.24 -9.11
CA PRO A 147 -6.27 -9.47 -9.78
C PRO A 147 -6.78 -10.50 -8.78
N GLY A 148 -7.88 -11.19 -9.12
CA GLY A 148 -8.49 -12.22 -8.27
C GLY A 148 -9.28 -11.69 -7.07
N GLU A 149 -9.12 -10.42 -6.66
CA GLU A 149 -9.97 -9.82 -5.63
C GLU A 149 -11.33 -9.45 -6.24
N PRO A 150 -12.45 -9.99 -5.71
CA PRO A 150 -13.76 -9.56 -6.16
C PRO A 150 -13.93 -8.06 -5.90
N LEU A 151 -14.63 -7.38 -6.81
CA LEU A 151 -15.01 -5.99 -6.59
C LEU A 151 -15.71 -5.85 -5.23
N PRO A 152 -15.30 -4.90 -4.37
CA PRO A 152 -15.91 -4.68 -3.08
C PRO A 152 -17.43 -4.50 -3.21
N ALA A 153 -18.20 -5.13 -2.32
CA ALA A 153 -19.65 -5.15 -2.45
C ALA A 153 -20.27 -3.75 -2.25
N PHE A 154 -21.01 -3.27 -3.25
CA PHE A 154 -21.84 -2.06 -3.14
C PHE A 154 -23.30 -2.44 -2.86
N ARG A 155 -24.03 -1.60 -2.11
CA ARG A 155 -25.51 -1.69 -2.07
C ARG A 155 -26.07 -1.32 -3.45
N GLY A 156 -26.77 -2.24 -4.10
CA GLY A 156 -27.30 -2.11 -5.47
C GLY A 156 -26.75 -3.12 -6.49
N ARG A 157 -25.89 -4.05 -6.03
CA ARG A 157 -25.12 -5.06 -6.80
C ARG A 157 -25.92 -5.89 -7.80
N ASP A 158 -27.17 -6.19 -7.50
CA ASP A 158 -27.95 -7.19 -8.24
C ASP A 158 -28.04 -6.91 -9.75
N GLU A 159 -27.95 -5.67 -10.20
CA GLU A 159 -28.08 -5.35 -11.64
C GLU A 159 -26.76 -5.20 -12.40
N LEU A 160 -25.66 -4.80 -11.76
CA LEU A 160 -24.35 -4.74 -12.43
C LEU A 160 -23.73 -6.14 -12.52
N GLU A 161 -23.89 -6.95 -11.47
CA GLU A 161 -23.60 -8.38 -11.55
C GLU A 161 -24.49 -9.05 -12.59
N ASN A 162 -25.78 -8.73 -12.68
CA ASN A 162 -26.62 -9.28 -13.73
C ASN A 162 -26.23 -8.78 -15.12
N VAL A 163 -25.89 -7.50 -15.34
CA VAL A 163 -25.46 -7.03 -16.67
C VAL A 163 -24.11 -7.64 -17.07
N VAL A 164 -23.16 -7.73 -16.14
CA VAL A 164 -21.85 -8.38 -16.38
C VAL A 164 -22.03 -9.90 -16.55
N ALA A 165 -22.91 -10.55 -15.80
CA ALA A 165 -23.20 -11.99 -15.88
C ALA A 165 -24.10 -12.39 -17.06
N GLU A 166 -25.05 -11.54 -17.47
CA GLU A 166 -25.91 -11.70 -18.65
C GLU A 166 -25.08 -11.48 -19.92
N THR A 167 -24.22 -10.46 -19.93
CA THR A 167 -23.20 -10.26 -20.99
C THR A 167 -22.23 -11.44 -21.05
N ALA A 168 -21.71 -11.91 -19.90
CA ALA A 168 -20.88 -13.12 -19.85
C ALA A 168 -21.64 -14.36 -20.33
N GLY A 169 -22.94 -14.47 -20.00
CA GLY A 169 -23.82 -15.56 -20.38
C GLY A 169 -24.21 -15.60 -21.87
N GLU A 170 -24.38 -14.45 -22.51
CA GLU A 170 -24.59 -14.34 -23.96
C GLU A 170 -23.27 -14.60 -24.73
N ILE A 171 -22.15 -14.11 -24.20
CA ILE A 171 -20.80 -14.40 -24.72
C ILE A 171 -20.46 -15.91 -24.62
N LEU A 172 -20.90 -16.57 -23.55
CA LEU A 172 -20.75 -18.02 -23.34
C LEU A 172 -21.62 -18.87 -24.29
N LYS A 173 -22.72 -18.31 -24.80
CA LYS A 173 -23.60 -19.00 -25.77
C LYS A 173 -23.09 -18.91 -27.20
N ASP A 174 -22.45 -17.81 -27.57
CA ASP A 174 -21.94 -17.59 -28.93
C ASP A 174 -20.54 -18.20 -29.19
N LEU A 175 -19.89 -18.78 -28.17
CA LEU A 175 -18.59 -19.46 -28.29
C LEU A 175 -18.65 -20.84 -27.64
N GLY A 176 -18.89 -21.86 -28.45
CA GLY A 176 -18.94 -23.26 -28.03
C GLY A 176 -17.57 -23.80 -27.59
N SER A 177 -17.14 -23.50 -26.36
CA SER A 177 -16.24 -24.33 -25.55
C SER A 177 -16.05 -23.72 -24.16
N ALA A 178 -16.85 -24.18 -23.19
CA ALA A 178 -16.90 -23.72 -21.81
C ALA A 178 -15.69 -24.16 -20.93
N ALA A 179 -14.47 -24.21 -21.48
CA ALA A 179 -13.27 -24.62 -20.74
C ALA A 179 -12.34 -23.45 -20.35
N GLU A 180 -12.45 -22.28 -20.99
CA GLU A 180 -11.52 -21.16 -20.79
C GLU A 180 -11.92 -20.15 -19.69
N TRP A 181 -13.06 -20.34 -19.02
CA TRP A 181 -13.53 -19.43 -17.94
C TRP A 181 -13.85 -20.13 -16.61
N ILE A 182 -13.69 -21.45 -16.49
CA ILE A 182 -13.93 -22.15 -15.20
C ILE A 182 -12.81 -21.87 -14.16
N VAL A 183 -11.69 -21.23 -14.57
CA VAL A 183 -10.54 -20.89 -13.70
C VAL A 183 -10.59 -19.44 -13.17
N GLY A 184 -11.66 -18.68 -13.39
CA GLY A 184 -11.79 -17.33 -12.85
C GLY A 184 -13.21 -17.05 -12.36
N THR A 185 -13.35 -16.57 -11.13
CA THR A 185 -14.56 -15.88 -10.71
C THR A 185 -14.91 -14.76 -11.72
N PRO A 186 -16.20 -14.39 -11.85
CA PRO A 186 -16.73 -13.48 -12.89
C PRO A 186 -16.23 -12.01 -12.83
N THR A 187 -15.09 -11.74 -12.18
CA THR A 187 -14.58 -10.41 -11.84
C THR A 187 -13.22 -10.04 -12.48
N THR A 188 -12.65 -10.90 -13.34
CA THR A 188 -11.38 -10.63 -14.04
C THR A 188 -11.61 -10.01 -15.42
N LEU A 189 -11.73 -8.68 -15.49
CA LEU A 189 -11.82 -7.93 -16.76
C LEU A 189 -10.43 -7.70 -17.36
N GLY A 190 -9.95 -8.64 -18.19
CA GLY A 190 -8.75 -8.43 -19.04
C GLY A 190 -9.04 -7.55 -20.28
N VAL A 191 -8.00 -7.16 -21.03
CA VAL A 191 -8.08 -6.30 -22.24
C VAL A 191 -9.08 -6.83 -23.29
N ARG A 192 -9.19 -8.16 -23.48
CA ARG A 192 -10.23 -8.78 -24.32
C ARG A 192 -11.63 -8.63 -23.76
N GLY A 193 -11.79 -8.78 -22.44
CA GLY A 193 -13.05 -8.56 -21.73
C GLY A 193 -13.54 -7.13 -21.93
N VAL A 194 -12.65 -6.14 -21.84
CA VAL A 194 -12.98 -4.72 -22.04
C VAL A 194 -13.41 -4.41 -23.47
N ARG A 195 -12.70 -4.88 -24.51
CA ARG A 195 -13.09 -4.63 -25.92
C ARG A 195 -14.43 -5.29 -26.28
N LYS A 196 -14.68 -6.50 -25.77
CA LYS A 196 -15.95 -7.22 -25.98
C LYS A 196 -17.10 -6.59 -25.19
N LEU A 197 -16.83 -6.13 -23.97
CA LEU A 197 -17.75 -5.35 -23.13
C LEU A 197 -18.10 -4.02 -23.81
N VAL A 198 -17.15 -3.25 -24.34
CA VAL A 198 -17.42 -1.99 -25.08
C VAL A 198 -18.30 -2.27 -26.32
N GLY A 199 -18.06 -3.37 -27.03
CA GLY A 199 -18.89 -3.80 -28.16
C GLY A 199 -20.34 -4.14 -27.76
N GLU A 200 -20.53 -4.80 -26.62
CA GLU A 200 -21.86 -5.16 -26.08
C GLU A 200 -22.58 -3.97 -25.42
N LEU A 201 -21.83 -3.09 -24.74
CA LEU A 201 -22.36 -1.88 -24.12
C LEU A 201 -22.89 -0.88 -25.16
N ARG A 202 -22.36 -0.90 -26.39
CA ARG A 202 -22.93 -0.17 -27.54
C ARG A 202 -24.31 -0.69 -27.97
N ARG A 203 -24.72 -1.88 -27.54
CA ARG A 203 -26.06 -2.46 -27.82
C ARG A 203 -27.11 -2.03 -26.79
N GLN A 204 -26.71 -1.70 -25.56
CA GLN A 204 -27.63 -1.18 -24.54
C GLN A 204 -27.83 0.34 -24.66
N ARG A 205 -29.05 0.77 -25.00
CA ARG A 205 -29.38 2.17 -25.34
C ARG A 205 -29.00 3.21 -24.26
N GLU A 206 -29.19 2.91 -22.98
CA GLU A 206 -28.90 3.86 -21.89
C GLU A 206 -27.39 4.01 -21.62
N LEU A 207 -26.65 2.91 -21.66
CA LEU A 207 -25.18 2.89 -21.50
C LEU A 207 -24.50 3.52 -22.72
N ARG A 208 -25.02 3.24 -23.92
CA ARG A 208 -24.58 3.88 -25.16
C ARG A 208 -24.67 5.40 -25.10
N LEU A 209 -25.78 5.97 -24.62
CA LEU A 209 -25.95 7.43 -24.53
C LEU A 209 -24.95 8.06 -23.54
N ALA A 210 -24.68 7.40 -22.41
CA ALA A 210 -23.71 7.87 -21.43
C ALA A 210 -22.26 7.78 -21.96
N ILE A 211 -21.92 6.70 -22.67
CA ILE A 211 -20.60 6.47 -23.27
C ILE A 211 -20.36 7.40 -24.47
N GLU A 212 -21.35 7.61 -25.34
CA GLU A 212 -21.26 8.54 -26.47
C GLU A 212 -21.13 9.99 -26.00
N ALA A 213 -21.68 10.33 -24.83
CA ALA A 213 -21.56 11.64 -24.22
C ALA A 213 -20.17 11.93 -23.58
N TYR A 214 -19.32 10.91 -23.38
CA TYR A 214 -17.95 11.07 -22.86
C TYR A 214 -16.92 10.85 -23.99
N PRO A 215 -16.40 11.93 -24.62
CA PRO A 215 -15.41 11.80 -25.68
C PRO A 215 -14.15 11.08 -25.20
N GLY A 216 -13.71 10.06 -25.94
CA GLY A 216 -12.49 9.30 -25.63
C GLY A 216 -12.64 8.24 -24.53
N PHE A 217 -13.87 7.91 -24.10
CA PHE A 217 -14.08 6.93 -23.02
C PHE A 217 -13.44 5.56 -23.29
N GLU A 218 -13.43 5.11 -24.55
CA GLU A 218 -12.85 3.81 -24.92
C GLU A 218 -11.34 3.76 -24.69
N ASP A 219 -10.61 4.81 -25.07
CA ASP A 219 -9.17 4.94 -24.80
C ASP A 219 -8.91 5.02 -23.29
N PHE A 220 -9.69 5.83 -22.58
CA PHE A 220 -9.62 5.94 -21.13
C PHE A 220 -9.86 4.60 -20.42
N LEU A 221 -10.86 3.82 -20.85
CA LEU A 221 -11.18 2.51 -20.29
C LEU A 221 -10.08 1.47 -20.58
N LEU A 222 -9.48 1.51 -21.77
CA LEU A 222 -8.33 0.66 -22.11
C LEU A 222 -7.13 0.99 -21.23
N ARG A 223 -6.84 2.27 -21.01
CA ARG A 223 -5.78 2.72 -20.08
C ARG A 223 -6.04 2.20 -18.66
N CYS A 224 -7.29 2.25 -18.18
CA CYS A 224 -7.70 1.69 -16.88
C CYS A 224 -7.45 0.18 -16.76
N ALA A 225 -7.50 -0.57 -17.86
CA ALA A 225 -7.27 -2.01 -17.84
C ALA A 225 -5.80 -2.42 -18.03
N ASP A 226 -5.02 -1.63 -18.78
CA ASP A 226 -3.69 -2.02 -19.28
C ASP A 226 -2.52 -1.31 -18.56
N GLU A 227 -2.68 -0.04 -18.18
CA GLU A 227 -1.60 0.71 -17.53
C GLU A 227 -1.36 0.31 -16.06
N PRO A 228 -2.38 0.14 -15.19
CA PRO A 228 -2.14 -0.18 -13.79
C PRO A 228 -1.83 -1.68 -13.57
N SER A 229 -1.11 -1.98 -12.49
CA SER A 229 -0.83 -3.35 -12.04
C SER A 229 -0.70 -3.42 -10.52
N PRO A 230 -0.65 -4.61 -9.89
CA PRO A 230 -0.50 -4.72 -8.43
C PRO A 230 0.77 -4.06 -7.89
N THR A 231 1.81 -3.97 -8.72
CA THR A 231 3.10 -3.34 -8.38
C THR A 231 3.20 -1.88 -8.84
N GLU A 232 2.28 -1.42 -9.68
CA GLU A 232 2.29 -0.07 -10.25
C GLU A 232 0.84 0.42 -10.41
N PRO A 233 0.22 0.96 -9.35
CA PRO A 233 -1.22 1.22 -9.35
C PRO A 233 -1.64 2.43 -10.20
N ARG A 234 -0.70 3.21 -10.77
CA ARG A 234 -0.97 4.43 -11.56
C ARG A 234 -1.96 5.41 -10.87
N PRO A 235 -1.56 6.03 -9.73
CA PRO A 235 -2.40 6.96 -8.97
C PRO A 235 -3.06 8.09 -9.79
N ALA A 236 -2.35 8.60 -10.80
CA ALA A 236 -2.87 9.61 -11.72
C ALA A 236 -4.16 9.17 -12.44
N LEU A 237 -4.26 7.89 -12.78
CA LEU A 237 -5.42 7.31 -13.47
C LEU A 237 -6.59 7.15 -12.50
N ALA A 238 -6.33 6.82 -11.23
CA ALA A 238 -7.38 6.85 -10.20
C ALA A 238 -7.96 8.27 -10.01
N CYS A 239 -7.13 9.32 -10.10
CA CYS A 239 -7.64 10.71 -10.11
C CYS A 239 -8.48 11.02 -11.36
N GLU A 240 -8.13 10.48 -12.53
CA GLU A 240 -8.93 10.60 -13.76
C GLU A 240 -10.29 9.88 -13.62
N ILE A 241 -10.33 8.70 -12.97
CA ILE A 241 -11.58 8.00 -12.62
C ILE A 241 -12.45 8.86 -11.67
N ALA A 242 -11.84 9.54 -10.70
CA ALA A 242 -12.56 10.49 -9.84
C ALA A 242 -13.15 11.66 -10.66
N ALA A 243 -12.39 12.19 -11.62
CA ALA A 243 -12.87 13.24 -12.52
C ALA A 243 -14.02 12.74 -13.42
N ALA A 244 -14.01 11.48 -13.85
CA ALA A 244 -15.13 10.88 -14.56
C ALA A 244 -16.41 10.81 -13.70
N LEU A 245 -16.29 10.52 -12.40
CA LEU A 245 -17.42 10.59 -11.46
C LEU A 245 -17.95 12.02 -11.30
N SER A 246 -17.05 13.01 -11.21
CA SER A 246 -17.40 14.44 -11.19
C SER A 246 -18.15 14.87 -12.46
N TRP A 247 -17.73 14.38 -13.62
CA TRP A 247 -18.41 14.60 -14.88
C TRP A 247 -19.82 13.98 -14.88
N GLU A 248 -19.99 12.72 -14.46
CA GLU A 248 -21.31 12.08 -14.38
C GLU A 248 -22.25 12.80 -13.41
N LEU A 249 -21.72 13.32 -12.30
CA LEU A 249 -22.48 14.14 -11.35
C LEU A 249 -23.02 15.41 -12.00
N ALA A 250 -22.23 16.06 -12.86
CA ALA A 250 -22.63 17.29 -13.56
C ALA A 250 -23.73 17.05 -14.61
N GLN A 251 -23.91 15.80 -15.08
CA GLN A 251 -24.98 15.45 -16.02
C GLN A 251 -26.36 15.28 -15.37
N ILE A 252 -26.47 15.37 -14.04
CA ILE A 252 -27.73 15.22 -13.31
C ILE A 252 -28.30 16.62 -13.04
N THR A 253 -29.58 16.82 -13.37
CA THR A 253 -30.29 18.08 -13.11
C THR A 253 -31.46 17.86 -12.14
N PRO A 254 -31.51 18.56 -10.98
CA PRO A 254 -30.48 19.45 -10.46
C PRO A 254 -29.23 18.69 -9.98
N ALA A 255 -28.06 19.33 -10.02
CA ALA A 255 -26.79 18.72 -9.66
C ALA A 255 -26.79 18.24 -8.18
N PRO A 256 -26.45 16.97 -7.90
CA PRO A 256 -26.37 16.46 -6.54
C PRO A 256 -25.22 17.11 -5.76
N LEU A 257 -25.48 17.53 -4.53
CA LEU A 257 -24.44 18.02 -3.62
C LEU A 257 -23.76 16.85 -2.90
N LEU A 258 -22.55 16.49 -3.33
CA LEU A 258 -21.66 15.55 -2.64
C LEU A 258 -20.69 16.30 -1.71
N VAL A 259 -20.59 15.85 -0.45
CA VAL A 259 -19.60 16.33 0.51
C VAL A 259 -18.64 15.20 0.88
N VAL A 260 -17.34 15.39 0.65
CA VAL A 260 -16.28 14.42 0.97
C VAL A 260 -15.50 14.91 2.18
N PHE A 261 -15.51 14.14 3.26
CA PHE A 261 -14.73 14.41 4.46
C PHE A 261 -13.37 13.72 4.36
N VAL A 262 -12.29 14.48 4.51
CA VAL A 262 -10.91 13.98 4.50
C VAL A 262 -10.27 14.26 5.85
N ASP A 263 -10.01 13.21 6.62
CA ASP A 263 -9.51 13.34 7.99
C ASP A 263 -8.02 13.03 8.11
N THR A 264 -7.37 13.70 9.06
CA THR A 264 -5.96 13.52 9.40
C THR A 264 -5.00 13.87 8.25
N THR A 265 -5.28 14.97 7.54
CA THR A 265 -4.48 15.44 6.40
C THR A 265 -3.02 15.73 6.74
N GLU A 266 -2.68 15.97 8.01
CA GLU A 266 -1.28 16.11 8.44
C GLU A 266 -0.44 14.85 8.17
N ARG A 267 -1.07 13.69 8.01
CA ARG A 267 -0.36 12.45 7.68
C ARG A 267 0.28 12.55 6.31
N LEU A 268 -0.29 13.31 5.37
CA LEU A 268 0.28 13.49 4.03
C LEU A 268 1.65 14.19 4.07
N ALA A 269 1.87 15.05 5.08
CA ALA A 269 3.17 15.69 5.32
C ALA A 269 4.25 14.72 5.86
N LEU A 270 3.88 13.48 6.22
CA LEU A 270 4.85 12.44 6.58
C LEU A 270 5.63 11.93 5.37
N ASP A 271 5.15 12.18 4.15
CA ASP A 271 5.92 11.97 2.94
C ASP A 271 6.70 13.25 2.62
N PRO A 272 8.04 13.27 2.75
CA PRO A 272 8.84 14.47 2.48
C PRO A 272 8.75 14.94 1.03
N ARG A 273 8.36 14.04 0.11
CA ARG A 273 8.15 14.35 -1.30
C ARG A 273 6.72 14.79 -1.60
N ARG A 274 5.82 14.76 -0.60
CA ARG A 274 4.40 15.11 -0.66
C ARG A 274 3.65 14.44 -1.82
N VAL A 275 4.05 13.22 -2.24
CA VAL A 275 3.50 12.57 -3.44
C VAL A 275 2.00 12.29 -3.27
N SER A 276 1.62 11.72 -2.12
CA SER A 276 0.20 11.46 -1.82
C SER A 276 -0.61 12.74 -1.61
N GLU A 277 0.03 13.81 -1.15
CA GLU A 277 -0.63 15.11 -1.12
C GLU A 277 -0.87 15.67 -2.52
N GLY A 278 0.10 15.49 -3.42
CA GLY A 278 -0.04 15.78 -4.85
C GLY A 278 -1.21 15.02 -5.49
N HIS A 279 -1.42 13.75 -5.10
CA HIS A 279 -2.58 12.98 -5.55
C HIS A 279 -3.90 13.52 -5.01
N LEU A 280 -3.96 13.87 -3.71
CA LEU A 280 -5.15 14.52 -3.14
C LEU A 280 -5.44 15.85 -3.82
N ASN A 281 -4.43 16.69 -4.02
CA ASN A 281 -4.52 17.96 -4.75
C ASN A 281 -5.07 17.78 -6.17
N LYS A 282 -4.57 16.79 -6.92
CA LYS A 282 -5.07 16.45 -8.26
C LYS A 282 -6.51 15.95 -8.23
N LEU A 283 -6.86 15.08 -7.29
CA LEU A 283 -8.23 14.57 -7.11
C LEU A 283 -9.22 15.70 -6.81
N VAL A 284 -8.90 16.55 -5.83
CA VAL A 284 -9.76 17.68 -5.40
C VAL A 284 -9.92 18.69 -6.54
N HIS A 285 -8.85 19.00 -7.26
CA HIS A 285 -8.89 19.91 -8.40
C HIS A 285 -9.72 19.34 -9.56
N GLY A 286 -9.66 18.02 -9.79
CA GLY A 286 -10.42 17.31 -10.82
C GLY A 286 -11.92 17.16 -10.54
N MET A 287 -12.39 17.51 -9.34
CA MET A 287 -13.78 17.37 -8.92
C MET A 287 -14.37 18.71 -8.42
N PRO A 288 -14.50 19.73 -9.28
CA PRO A 288 -14.89 21.08 -8.85
C PRO A 288 -16.33 21.17 -8.31
N ASN A 289 -17.21 20.25 -8.72
CA ASN A 289 -18.60 20.15 -8.27
C ASN A 289 -18.78 19.29 -7.00
N VAL A 290 -17.69 18.92 -6.33
CA VAL A 290 -17.71 18.16 -5.07
C VAL A 290 -17.06 18.99 -3.96
N LEU A 291 -17.73 19.14 -2.82
CA LEU A 291 -17.20 19.89 -1.68
C LEU A 291 -16.32 18.98 -0.82
N PHE A 292 -15.05 19.35 -0.64
CA PHE A 292 -14.12 18.66 0.24
C PHE A 292 -13.99 19.40 1.58
N VAL A 293 -14.18 18.66 2.67
CA VAL A 293 -13.99 19.14 4.05
C VAL A 293 -12.76 18.44 4.63
N LEU A 294 -11.66 19.17 4.77
CA LEU A 294 -10.38 18.64 5.23
C LEU A 294 -10.20 18.94 6.71
N THR A 295 -9.74 17.96 7.48
CA THR A 295 -9.29 18.16 8.85
C THR A 295 -7.82 17.80 9.03
N GLY A 296 -7.05 18.67 9.69
CA GLY A 296 -5.58 18.56 9.73
C GLY A 296 -4.91 19.25 10.92
N ARG A 297 -3.59 19.09 11.08
CA ARG A 297 -2.82 19.86 12.06
C ARG A 297 -2.44 21.24 11.54
N GLU A 298 -1.92 21.26 10.33
CA GLU A 298 -1.39 22.45 9.69
C GLU A 298 -2.38 23.03 8.67
N MET A 299 -2.15 24.29 8.29
CA MET A 299 -2.83 24.88 7.13
C MET A 299 -2.40 24.15 5.85
N ILE A 300 -3.34 24.01 4.92
CA ILE A 300 -3.04 23.59 3.56
C ILE A 300 -2.41 24.78 2.83
N ASP A 301 -1.23 24.58 2.27
CA ASP A 301 -0.39 25.60 1.65
C ASP A 301 -0.44 25.58 0.11
N TRP A 302 -1.42 24.92 -0.50
CA TRP A 302 -1.54 24.81 -1.97
C TRP A 302 -1.65 26.19 -2.68
N TYR A 303 -1.99 27.25 -1.94
CA TYR A 303 -1.99 28.61 -2.46
C TYR A 303 -0.57 29.17 -2.69
N ASP A 304 0.48 28.59 -2.09
CA ASP A 304 1.85 29.08 -2.24
C ASP A 304 2.45 28.62 -3.58
N GLU A 305 2.75 29.58 -4.46
CA GLU A 305 3.35 29.32 -5.77
C GLU A 305 4.75 28.71 -5.69
N LYS A 306 5.45 28.87 -4.55
CA LYS A 306 6.80 28.33 -4.34
C LYS A 306 6.82 26.81 -4.14
N GLN A 307 5.67 26.20 -3.86
CA GLN A 307 5.56 24.76 -3.66
C GLN A 307 5.76 24.01 -4.97
N VAL A 308 6.82 23.23 -5.12
CA VAL A 308 7.08 22.47 -6.36
C VAL A 308 6.49 21.06 -6.34
N ASP A 309 6.12 20.57 -5.16
CA ASP A 309 5.72 19.18 -4.94
C ASP A 309 4.23 18.91 -5.23
N VAL A 310 3.42 19.95 -5.43
CA VAL A 310 1.99 19.85 -5.79
C VAL A 310 1.72 20.40 -7.19
N VAL A 311 0.85 19.71 -7.93
CA VAL A 311 0.57 19.99 -9.36
C VAL A 311 -0.23 21.27 -9.53
N HIS A 312 -1.34 21.41 -8.79
CA HIS A 312 -2.23 22.56 -8.87
C HIS A 312 -1.94 23.48 -7.68
N ARG A 313 -1.38 24.66 -7.95
CA ARG A 313 -0.89 25.58 -6.92
C ARG A 313 -1.10 27.04 -7.29
N GLY A 314 -1.01 27.88 -6.27
CA GLY A 314 -1.07 29.33 -6.41
C GLY A 314 -2.39 29.93 -5.91
N PRO A 315 -2.39 31.24 -5.60
CA PRO A 315 -3.53 31.92 -5.00
C PRO A 315 -4.72 32.05 -5.97
N TRP A 316 -4.46 32.02 -7.28
CA TRP A 316 -5.50 32.06 -8.31
C TRP A 316 -6.20 30.72 -8.49
N THR A 317 -5.51 29.60 -8.25
CA THR A 317 -6.10 28.26 -8.27
C THR A 317 -6.84 27.98 -6.96
N TRP A 318 -6.30 28.41 -5.82
CA TRP A 318 -6.86 28.15 -4.48
C TRP A 318 -7.14 29.42 -3.67
N PRO A 319 -8.04 30.31 -4.13
CA PRO A 319 -8.28 31.60 -3.48
C PRO A 319 -8.79 31.46 -2.03
N GLY A 320 -9.57 30.42 -1.72
CA GLY A 320 -10.07 30.16 -0.36
C GLY A 320 -8.99 29.64 0.61
N LEU A 321 -7.85 29.17 0.10
CA LEU A 321 -6.75 28.70 0.94
C LEU A 321 -5.76 29.80 1.30
N VAL A 322 -5.85 30.98 0.69
CA VAL A 322 -4.99 32.12 1.01
C VAL A 322 -5.20 32.54 2.49
N PRO A 323 -4.13 32.69 3.29
CA PRO A 323 -4.25 33.13 4.68
C PRO A 323 -4.96 34.48 4.77
N GLY A 324 -5.95 34.57 5.65
CA GLY A 324 -6.75 35.79 5.81
C GLY A 324 -7.90 35.93 4.80
N ALA A 325 -8.22 34.92 4.00
CA ALA A 325 -9.45 34.91 3.22
C ALA A 325 -10.67 35.11 4.14
N ASP A 326 -11.52 36.09 3.85
CA ASP A 326 -12.71 36.39 4.66
C ASP A 326 -13.91 35.50 4.32
N ASP A 327 -13.84 34.88 3.16
CA ASP A 327 -14.97 34.29 2.46
C ASP A 327 -14.92 32.76 2.49
N ASN A 328 -15.96 32.10 2.98
CA ASN A 328 -16.07 30.64 2.93
C ASN A 328 -16.31 30.13 1.50
N PRO A 329 -15.83 28.93 1.12
CA PRO A 329 -15.02 28.02 1.94
C PRO A 329 -13.57 28.48 2.06
N ARG A 330 -13.05 28.43 3.29
CA ARG A 330 -11.70 28.84 3.66
C ARG A 330 -11.06 27.92 4.69
N GLN A 331 -9.87 28.27 5.16
CA GLN A 331 -9.21 27.59 6.28
C GLN A 331 -9.63 28.19 7.63
N HIS A 332 -10.05 27.35 8.58
CA HIS A 332 -10.44 27.74 9.93
C HIS A 332 -9.54 27.07 10.96
N LEU A 333 -8.98 27.88 11.86
CA LEU A 333 -8.22 27.40 13.02
C LEU A 333 -9.18 26.84 14.07
N VAL A 334 -9.09 25.55 14.31
CA VAL A 334 -9.71 24.80 15.40
C VAL A 334 -8.79 24.91 16.61
N GLY A 335 -8.99 25.96 17.40
CA GLY A 335 -8.33 26.16 18.68
C GLY A 335 -8.87 25.23 19.78
N ASN A 336 -8.33 25.40 20.99
CA ASN A 336 -8.94 24.82 22.19
C ASN A 336 -10.40 25.27 22.30
N LEU A 337 -11.23 24.52 23.04
CA LEU A 337 -12.58 24.97 23.33
C LEU A 337 -12.56 26.35 23.98
N SER A 338 -13.50 27.21 23.59
CA SER A 338 -13.66 28.49 24.27
C SER A 338 -14.04 28.24 25.74
N PRO A 339 -13.73 29.15 26.67
CA PRO A 339 -14.14 28.99 28.08
C PRO A 339 -15.65 28.75 28.24
N ALA A 340 -16.46 29.35 27.37
CA ALA A 340 -17.91 29.15 27.35
C ALA A 340 -18.29 27.72 26.91
N ASP A 341 -17.69 27.21 25.83
CA ASP A 341 -17.92 25.83 25.35
C ASP A 341 -17.41 24.80 26.36
N THR A 342 -16.23 25.04 26.96
CA THR A 342 -15.68 24.18 28.01
C THR A 342 -16.60 24.12 29.22
N ARG A 343 -17.14 25.25 29.66
CA ARG A 343 -18.08 25.29 30.80
C ARG A 343 -19.37 24.56 30.47
N ALA A 344 -19.96 24.82 29.30
CA ALA A 344 -21.17 24.14 28.84
C ALA A 344 -20.98 22.62 28.77
N LEU A 345 -19.80 22.18 28.31
CA LEU A 345 -19.43 20.77 28.25
C LEU A 345 -19.41 20.09 29.61
N ILE A 346 -18.70 20.71 30.57
CA ILE A 346 -18.54 20.15 31.92
C ILE A 346 -19.90 20.09 32.63
N LEU A 347 -20.72 21.14 32.53
CA LEU A 347 -22.06 21.17 33.10
C LEU A 347 -22.96 20.08 32.51
N ARG A 348 -22.93 19.90 31.19
CA ARG A 348 -23.69 18.85 30.52
C ARG A 348 -23.25 17.45 30.95
N ALA A 349 -21.95 17.23 31.12
CA ALA A 349 -21.42 15.96 31.62
C ALA A 349 -21.82 15.73 33.09
N ARG A 350 -21.72 16.76 33.93
CA ARG A 350 -22.16 16.74 35.33
C ARG A 350 -23.63 16.38 35.46
N GLU A 351 -24.51 16.97 34.65
CA GLU A 351 -25.95 16.65 34.64
C GLU A 351 -26.23 15.23 34.14
N ARG A 352 -25.67 14.86 32.98
CA ARG A 352 -25.94 13.55 32.36
C ARG A 352 -25.42 12.37 33.16
N GLN A 353 -24.29 12.55 33.84
CA GLN A 353 -23.60 11.49 34.56
C GLN A 353 -23.74 11.64 36.08
N ASP A 354 -24.46 12.67 36.53
CA ASP A 354 -24.70 12.98 37.95
C ASP A 354 -23.38 12.99 38.74
N LEU A 355 -22.42 13.79 38.26
CA LEU A 355 -21.07 13.83 38.84
C LEU A 355 -21.06 14.68 40.11
N PRO A 356 -20.46 14.21 41.23
CA PRO A 356 -20.51 14.90 42.53
C PRO A 356 -19.47 16.03 42.63
N MET A 357 -19.55 17.01 41.73
CA MET A 357 -18.68 18.19 41.67
C MET A 357 -19.47 19.48 41.90
N ASP A 358 -18.85 20.48 42.55
CA ASP A 358 -19.43 21.82 42.78
C ASP A 358 -19.01 22.81 41.68
N ASP A 359 -19.66 23.98 41.60
CA ASP A 359 -19.41 24.99 40.54
C ASP A 359 -17.96 25.51 40.57
N ASP A 360 -17.35 25.65 41.75
CA ASP A 360 -15.94 26.05 41.89
C ASP A 360 -14.98 25.07 41.19
N VAL A 361 -15.29 23.77 41.20
CA VAL A 361 -14.52 22.72 40.52
C VAL A 361 -14.69 22.82 39.01
N VAL A 362 -15.90 23.18 38.55
CA VAL A 362 -16.19 23.44 37.14
C VAL A 362 -15.36 24.62 36.63
N ASP A 363 -15.36 25.73 37.35
CA ASP A 363 -14.65 26.94 36.95
C ASP A 363 -13.12 26.74 36.98
N GLU A 364 -12.60 25.94 37.93
CA GLU A 364 -11.20 25.53 37.95
C GLU A 364 -10.85 24.59 36.79
N LEU A 365 -11.72 23.64 36.43
CA LEU A 365 -11.57 22.77 35.26
C LEU A 365 -11.54 23.57 33.95
N VAL A 366 -12.38 24.60 33.83
CA VAL A 366 -12.38 25.51 32.67
C VAL A 366 -11.03 26.21 32.53
N ARG A 367 -10.47 26.73 33.63
CA ARG A 367 -9.14 27.37 33.63
C ARG A 367 -8.01 26.38 33.35
N SER A 368 -7.93 25.31 34.14
CA SER A 368 -6.80 24.36 34.13
C SER A 368 -6.71 23.54 32.85
N SER A 369 -7.86 23.16 32.27
CA SER A 369 -7.88 22.45 30.99
C SER A 369 -7.45 23.33 29.81
N ALA A 370 -7.56 24.66 29.94
CA ALA A 370 -7.43 25.62 28.86
C ALA A 370 -8.22 25.22 27.59
N GLY A 371 -9.32 24.47 27.75
CA GLY A 371 -10.15 23.96 26.66
C GLY A 371 -9.58 22.74 25.91
N LEU A 372 -8.60 22.01 26.47
CA LEU A 372 -7.99 20.83 25.87
C LEU A 372 -8.90 19.58 26.01
N PRO A 373 -9.32 18.93 24.90
CA PRO A 373 -10.23 17.79 24.96
C PRO A 373 -9.74 16.56 25.71
N GLN A 374 -8.48 16.14 25.50
CA GLN A 374 -7.94 14.99 26.25
C GLN A 374 -7.95 15.24 27.75
N TYR A 375 -7.64 16.48 28.16
CA TYR A 375 -7.61 16.85 29.57
C TYR A 375 -8.99 16.70 30.21
N LEU A 376 -10.00 17.29 29.56
CA LEU A 376 -11.38 17.30 30.02
C LEU A 376 -11.96 15.88 30.09
N GLU A 377 -11.55 14.99 29.18
CA GLU A 377 -11.95 13.59 29.22
C GLU A 377 -11.33 12.82 30.39
N LEU A 378 -10.02 12.96 30.62
CA LEU A 378 -9.36 12.32 31.77
C LEU A 378 -9.95 12.84 33.09
N ALA A 379 -10.17 14.15 33.19
CA ALA A 379 -10.82 14.76 34.35
C ALA A 379 -12.24 14.21 34.59
N ARG A 380 -13.04 14.07 33.52
CA ARG A 380 -14.38 13.45 33.60
C ARG A 380 -14.31 12.00 34.09
N GLN A 381 -13.31 11.25 33.68
CA GLN A 381 -13.11 9.86 34.11
C GLN A 381 -12.67 9.77 35.57
N VAL A 382 -11.78 10.65 36.04
CA VAL A 382 -11.43 10.74 37.46
C VAL A 382 -12.67 11.05 38.30
N ALA A 383 -13.52 11.98 37.83
CA ALA A 383 -14.78 12.30 38.49
C ALA A 383 -15.75 11.09 38.58
N LEU A 384 -15.81 10.26 37.53
CA LEU A 384 -16.57 9.01 37.55
C LEU A 384 -15.97 7.97 38.50
N SER A 385 -14.65 7.81 38.53
CA SER A 385 -13.96 6.92 39.48
C SER A 385 -14.31 7.28 40.93
N ILE A 386 -14.26 8.57 41.27
CA ILE A 386 -14.63 9.09 42.59
C ILE A 386 -16.10 8.81 42.92
N LYS A 387 -16.99 8.95 41.94
CA LYS A 387 -18.42 8.60 42.10
C LYS A 387 -18.61 7.11 42.38
N ASP A 388 -17.92 6.25 41.64
CA ASP A 388 -18.06 4.79 41.73
C ASP A 388 -17.40 4.21 43.00
N ALA A 389 -16.41 4.90 43.57
CA ALA A 389 -15.70 4.49 44.79
C ALA A 389 -16.55 4.53 46.07
N GLY A 390 -17.71 5.18 46.07
CA GLY A 390 -18.70 5.08 47.15
C GLY A 390 -19.52 6.35 47.37
N PRO A 391 -20.73 6.23 47.97
CA PRO A 391 -21.61 7.36 48.23
C PRO A 391 -21.00 8.30 49.30
N GLY A 392 -20.72 9.54 48.93
CA GLY A 392 -20.39 10.63 49.87
C GLY A 392 -19.09 11.39 49.58
N ARG A 393 -18.22 10.90 48.71
CA ARG A 393 -17.01 11.63 48.28
C ARG A 393 -17.38 12.63 47.17
N ARG A 394 -17.04 13.91 47.36
CA ARG A 394 -17.14 14.94 46.31
C ARG A 394 -15.83 15.00 45.52
N VAL A 395 -15.93 15.35 44.24
CA VAL A 395 -14.76 15.67 43.41
C VAL A 395 -14.21 17.00 43.87
N GLU A 396 -12.96 17.05 44.29
CA GLU A 396 -12.27 18.29 44.63
C GLU A 396 -11.51 18.85 43.42
N ALA A 397 -11.21 20.15 43.42
CA ALA A 397 -10.42 20.77 42.35
C ALA A 397 -9.08 20.04 42.17
N SER A 398 -8.41 19.66 43.25
CA SER A 398 -7.14 18.93 43.22
C SER A 398 -7.23 17.55 42.56
N ASP A 399 -8.41 16.95 42.45
CA ASP A 399 -8.63 15.63 41.82
C ASP A 399 -8.55 15.70 40.29
N VAL A 400 -9.00 16.81 39.71
CA VAL A 400 -9.24 16.97 38.27
C VAL A 400 -8.40 18.11 37.67
N THR A 401 -7.46 18.64 38.45
CA THR A 401 -6.53 19.71 38.06
C THR A 401 -5.07 19.22 38.01
N GLY A 402 -4.23 19.80 37.14
CA GLY A 402 -2.81 19.45 37.04
C GLY A 402 -2.30 19.45 35.59
N SER A 403 -1.22 18.69 35.32
CA SER A 403 -0.79 18.43 33.94
C SER A 403 -1.54 17.23 33.35
N LEU A 404 -1.59 17.10 32.01
CA LEU A 404 -2.16 15.91 31.36
C LEU A 404 -1.49 14.61 31.87
N GLY A 405 -0.17 14.65 32.07
CA GLY A 405 0.58 13.52 32.64
C GLY A 405 0.14 13.19 34.06
N SER A 406 -0.12 14.20 34.89
CA SER A 406 -0.62 14.02 36.27
C SER A 406 -1.99 13.33 36.30
N LEU A 407 -2.90 13.70 35.38
CA LEU A 407 -4.21 13.04 35.25
C LEU A 407 -4.07 11.59 34.78
N VAL A 408 -3.20 11.32 33.81
CA VAL A 408 -2.92 9.94 33.35
C VAL A 408 -2.39 9.08 34.50
N MET A 409 -1.45 9.58 35.30
CA MET A 409 -0.91 8.84 36.44
C MET A 409 -1.98 8.57 37.51
N ARG A 410 -2.86 9.55 37.78
CA ARG A 410 -3.94 9.37 38.75
C ARG A 410 -4.95 8.30 38.33
N ILE A 411 -5.24 8.19 37.04
CA ILE A 411 -6.08 7.10 36.51
C ILE A 411 -5.36 5.76 36.66
N LEU A 412 -4.04 5.71 36.44
CA LEU A 412 -3.26 4.49 36.62
C LEU A 412 -3.20 4.05 38.08
N ASP A 413 -3.15 4.97 39.06
CA ASP A 413 -3.11 4.65 40.49
C ASP A 413 -4.31 3.77 40.95
N ASP A 414 -5.49 4.00 40.37
CA ASP A 414 -6.71 3.22 40.65
C ASP A 414 -6.77 1.88 39.88
N VAL A 415 -5.82 1.61 38.98
CA VAL A 415 -5.79 0.39 38.16
C VAL A 415 -4.94 -0.69 38.84
N PRO A 416 -5.38 -1.97 38.87
CA PRO A 416 -4.57 -3.06 39.40
C PRO A 416 -3.18 -3.19 38.75
N PRO A 417 -2.11 -3.57 39.48
CA PRO A 417 -0.74 -3.56 38.95
C PRO A 417 -0.48 -4.43 37.71
N ASP A 418 -1.21 -5.53 37.56
CA ASP A 418 -1.20 -6.40 36.38
C ASP A 418 -1.83 -5.71 35.15
N GLU A 419 -2.95 -5.03 35.33
CA GLU A 419 -3.59 -4.22 34.29
C GLU A 419 -2.75 -2.99 33.93
N GLN A 420 -2.12 -2.32 34.91
CA GLN A 420 -1.19 -1.21 34.64
C GLN A 420 -0.04 -1.67 33.76
N ARG A 421 0.54 -2.86 33.99
CA ARG A 421 1.57 -3.43 33.12
C ARG A 421 1.07 -3.69 31.71
N ALA A 422 -0.15 -4.19 31.54
CA ALA A 422 -0.76 -4.37 30.21
C ALA A 422 -0.98 -3.04 29.48
N ILE A 423 -1.44 -2.01 30.18
CA ILE A 423 -1.62 -0.66 29.63
C ILE A 423 -0.28 -0.05 29.21
N ARG A 424 0.75 -0.18 30.04
CA ARG A 424 2.11 0.28 29.69
C ARG A 424 2.64 -0.48 28.48
N ALA A 425 2.45 -1.79 28.40
CA ALA A 425 2.83 -2.56 27.21
C ALA A 425 2.05 -2.13 25.96
N ALA A 426 0.77 -1.77 26.09
CA ALA A 426 -0.01 -1.22 24.97
C ALA A 426 0.61 0.06 24.41
N ALA A 427 1.33 0.84 25.24
CA ALA A 427 2.05 2.03 24.81
C ALA A 427 3.31 1.75 23.94
N LEU A 428 3.68 0.48 23.72
CA LEU A 428 4.68 0.08 22.72
C LEU A 428 4.12 0.06 21.29
N PHE A 429 2.79 0.06 21.14
CA PHE A 429 2.15 -0.19 19.86
C PHE A 429 1.17 0.93 19.49
N ARG A 430 1.03 1.18 18.19
CA ARG A 430 -0.02 2.05 17.66
C ARG A 430 -1.36 1.32 17.54
N LEU A 431 -1.29 0.06 17.11
CA LEU A 431 -2.40 -0.87 16.99
C LEU A 431 -2.00 -2.18 17.67
N PHE A 432 -2.91 -2.79 18.39
CA PHE A 432 -2.65 -4.03 19.11
C PHE A 432 -3.92 -4.87 19.32
N ASP A 433 -3.72 -6.11 19.73
CA ASP A 433 -4.75 -7.00 20.27
C ASP A 433 -4.40 -7.39 21.73
N PRO A 434 -5.36 -7.97 22.48
CA PRO A 434 -5.12 -8.37 23.87
C PRO A 434 -4.02 -9.44 24.01
N GLY A 435 -3.82 -10.30 23.01
CA GLY A 435 -2.77 -11.34 23.04
C GLY A 435 -1.37 -10.73 22.97
N LEU A 436 -1.17 -9.78 22.05
CA LEU A 436 0.10 -9.09 21.86
C LEU A 436 0.51 -8.30 23.09
N ILE A 437 -0.40 -7.52 23.70
CA ILE A 437 -0.08 -6.74 24.90
C ILE A 437 0.09 -7.63 26.13
N ALA A 438 -0.61 -8.77 26.23
CA ALA A 438 -0.40 -9.74 27.31
C ALA A 438 1.01 -10.32 27.25
N ALA A 439 1.46 -10.73 26.05
CA ALA A 439 2.81 -11.23 25.82
C ALA A 439 3.87 -10.17 26.14
N ALA A 440 3.70 -8.95 25.62
CA ALA A 440 4.62 -7.84 25.87
C ALA A 440 4.71 -7.47 27.36
N ALA A 441 3.57 -7.43 28.08
CA ALA A 441 3.52 -7.13 29.51
C ALA A 441 4.00 -8.28 30.40
N GLY A 442 4.02 -9.52 29.90
CA GLY A 442 4.27 -10.71 30.72
C GLY A 442 3.16 -10.95 31.75
N VAL A 443 1.90 -10.80 31.32
CA VAL A 443 0.71 -11.00 32.16
C VAL A 443 -0.29 -11.92 31.48
N ASP A 444 -1.26 -12.42 32.24
CA ASP A 444 -2.31 -13.28 31.69
C ASP A 444 -3.21 -12.54 30.69
N HIS A 445 -3.71 -13.27 29.69
CA HIS A 445 -4.61 -12.72 28.67
C HIS A 445 -5.86 -12.04 29.26
N GLY A 446 -6.39 -12.58 30.37
CA GLY A 446 -7.52 -11.98 31.07
C GLY A 446 -7.24 -10.58 31.62
N CYS A 447 -5.99 -10.27 31.97
CA CYS A 447 -5.57 -8.95 32.42
C CYS A 447 -5.56 -7.96 31.24
N ALA A 448 -5.05 -8.38 30.09
CA ALA A 448 -5.09 -7.59 28.87
C ALA A 448 -6.53 -7.30 28.40
N GLU A 449 -7.44 -8.28 28.49
CA GLU A 449 -8.87 -8.11 28.20
C GLU A 449 -9.57 -7.08 29.11
N ARG A 450 -9.14 -6.95 30.37
CA ARG A 450 -9.61 -5.88 31.26
C ARG A 450 -8.95 -4.54 30.92
N ALA A 451 -7.66 -4.54 30.63
CA ALA A 451 -6.90 -3.34 30.27
C ALA A 451 -7.47 -2.65 29.02
N VAL A 452 -7.83 -3.39 27.96
CA VAL A 452 -8.41 -2.78 26.73
C VAL A 452 -9.81 -2.20 26.92
N ARG A 453 -10.46 -2.47 28.06
CA ARG A 453 -11.72 -1.82 28.45
C ARG A 453 -11.50 -0.53 29.23
N ARG A 454 -10.24 -0.21 29.56
CA ARG A 454 -9.88 1.00 30.30
C ARG A 454 -9.98 2.21 29.38
N PRO A 455 -10.29 3.39 29.93
CA PRO A 455 -10.76 4.51 29.13
C PRO A 455 -9.69 5.19 28.24
N MET A 456 -8.42 4.81 28.42
CA MET A 456 -7.28 5.28 27.62
C MET A 456 -7.03 4.45 26.35
N ILE A 457 -7.78 3.35 26.17
CA ILE A 457 -7.67 2.46 25.02
C ILE A 457 -8.99 2.49 24.24
N ASP A 458 -8.91 2.85 22.96
CA ASP A 458 -10.05 2.93 22.05
C ASP A 458 -10.16 1.66 21.20
N ARG A 459 -11.39 1.33 20.80
CA ARG A 459 -11.62 0.38 19.70
C ARG A 459 -11.30 1.04 18.35
N HIS A 460 -10.60 0.29 17.51
CA HIS A 460 -10.28 0.64 16.13
C HIS A 460 -10.98 -0.34 15.17
N GLY A 461 -11.72 0.20 14.20
CA GLY A 461 -12.59 -0.58 13.29
C GLY A 461 -11.86 -1.35 12.18
N GLY A 462 -10.56 -1.64 12.32
CA GLY A 462 -9.72 -2.18 11.24
C GLY A 462 -9.02 -3.50 11.58
N GLY A 463 -9.14 -4.47 10.67
CA GLY A 463 -8.18 -5.58 10.51
C GLY A 463 -7.92 -6.48 11.73
N ARG A 464 -6.67 -6.97 11.83
CA ARG A 464 -6.20 -7.94 12.83
C ARG A 464 -6.04 -7.36 14.25
N PHE A 465 -5.79 -6.05 14.37
CA PHE A 465 -5.47 -5.37 15.62
C PHE A 465 -6.57 -4.34 15.96
N PRO A 466 -7.56 -4.71 16.81
CA PRO A 466 -8.79 -3.94 16.98
C PRO A 466 -8.71 -2.84 18.04
N TYR A 467 -7.55 -2.59 18.65
CA TYR A 467 -7.39 -1.60 19.72
C TYR A 467 -6.25 -0.63 19.43
N ARG A 468 -6.37 0.60 19.95
CA ARG A 468 -5.35 1.66 19.86
C ARG A 468 -5.31 2.51 21.12
N MET A 469 -4.21 3.22 21.32
CA MET A 469 -4.07 4.25 22.37
C MET A 469 -3.74 5.60 21.71
N HIS A 470 -4.34 6.68 22.20
CA HIS A 470 -4.09 8.03 21.66
C HIS A 470 -2.63 8.44 21.86
N ASP A 471 -2.00 9.05 20.84
CA ASP A 471 -0.57 9.41 20.84
C ASP A 471 -0.16 10.22 22.08
N ALA A 472 -0.95 11.23 22.49
CA ALA A 472 -0.65 12.05 23.67
C ALA A 472 -0.69 11.25 24.99
N VAL A 473 -1.56 10.25 25.11
CA VAL A 473 -1.64 9.39 26.30
C VAL A 473 -0.49 8.39 26.28
N ARG A 474 -0.21 7.80 25.11
CA ARG A 474 0.95 6.93 24.90
C ARG A 474 2.25 7.64 25.32
N GLU A 475 2.42 8.88 24.86
CA GLU A 475 3.58 9.70 25.15
C GLU A 475 3.68 10.07 26.64
N ALA A 476 2.56 10.41 27.28
CA ALA A 476 2.52 10.68 28.71
C ALA A 476 2.91 9.45 29.55
N ILE A 477 2.51 8.25 29.13
CA ILE A 477 2.88 6.99 29.79
C ILE A 477 4.35 6.66 29.54
N ARG A 478 4.86 6.88 28.32
CA ARG A 478 6.28 6.62 27.97
C ARG A 478 7.24 7.58 28.68
N LYS A 479 6.84 8.84 28.88
CA LYS A 479 7.63 9.85 29.61
C LYS A 479 7.49 9.77 31.13
N ALA A 480 6.63 8.88 31.65
CA ALA A 480 6.47 8.69 33.08
C ALA A 480 7.75 8.11 33.69
N ASP A 481 8.30 8.79 34.69
CA ASP A 481 9.55 8.35 35.33
C ASP A 481 9.34 7.05 36.13
N HIS A 482 10.37 6.21 36.18
CA HIS A 482 10.43 4.97 36.98
C HIS A 482 10.27 5.21 38.49
N GLN A 483 10.43 6.45 38.93
CA GLN A 483 10.23 6.87 40.32
C GLN A 483 8.76 6.87 40.76
N ILE A 484 7.82 6.84 39.80
CA ILE A 484 6.39 6.72 40.09
C ILE A 484 6.07 5.25 40.40
N ALA A 485 5.13 5.00 41.32
CA ALA A 485 4.70 3.65 41.66
C ALA A 485 4.31 2.87 40.39
N HIS A 486 4.89 1.67 40.22
CA HIS A 486 4.72 0.82 39.03
C HIS A 486 5.14 1.47 37.69
N GLY A 487 5.95 2.54 37.74
CA GLY A 487 6.65 3.12 36.59
C GLY A 487 7.62 2.12 35.95
N TRP A 488 7.87 2.27 34.65
CA TRP A 488 8.82 1.44 33.92
C TRP A 488 10.12 2.21 33.73
N SER A 489 11.23 1.58 34.08
CA SER A 489 12.56 2.05 33.67
C SER A 489 12.78 1.79 32.18
N GLU A 490 13.80 2.40 31.60
CA GLU A 490 14.22 2.10 30.21
C GLU A 490 14.46 0.60 30.01
N ARG A 491 15.00 -0.08 31.03
CA ARG A 491 15.24 -1.52 30.98
C ARG A 491 13.94 -2.33 30.92
N ASP A 492 12.89 -1.88 31.61
CA ASP A 492 11.59 -2.55 31.58
C ASP A 492 10.93 -2.42 30.20
N TRP A 493 11.06 -1.24 29.57
CA TRP A 493 10.63 -1.01 28.19
C TRP A 493 11.36 -1.92 27.20
N GLU A 494 12.69 -2.05 27.31
CA GLU A 494 13.48 -2.98 26.49
C GLU A 494 13.04 -4.45 26.68
N LEU A 495 12.82 -4.89 27.92
CA LEU A 495 12.38 -6.26 28.22
C LEU A 495 10.98 -6.54 27.67
N ALA A 496 10.07 -5.58 27.77
CA ALA A 496 8.73 -5.69 27.21
C ALA A 496 8.75 -5.73 25.68
N ALA A 497 9.59 -4.90 25.04
CA ALA A 497 9.80 -4.93 23.60
C ALA A 497 10.42 -6.27 23.14
N GLY A 498 11.36 -6.84 23.92
CA GLY A 498 11.90 -8.18 23.63
C GLY A 498 10.83 -9.27 23.66
N ARG A 499 9.93 -9.27 24.66
CA ARG A 499 8.79 -10.20 24.71
C ARG A 499 7.82 -9.98 23.55
N ALA A 500 7.55 -8.73 23.20
CA ALA A 500 6.72 -8.36 22.05
C ALA A 500 7.31 -8.91 20.75
N ALA A 501 8.61 -8.73 20.52
CA ALA A 501 9.30 -9.23 19.33
C ALA A 501 9.24 -10.76 19.23
N ALA A 502 9.39 -11.47 20.36
CA ALA A 502 9.26 -12.92 20.41
C ALA A 502 7.85 -13.39 20.02
N GLU A 503 6.80 -12.70 20.48
CA GLU A 503 5.43 -13.02 20.10
C GLU A 503 5.13 -12.70 18.63
N VAL A 504 5.60 -11.56 18.13
CA VAL A 504 5.47 -11.21 16.70
C VAL A 504 6.16 -12.25 15.82
N ARG A 505 7.33 -12.74 16.22
CA ARG A 505 8.03 -13.83 15.54
C ARG A 505 7.21 -15.12 15.52
N ARG A 506 6.62 -15.51 16.64
CA ARG A 506 5.75 -16.71 16.74
C ARG A 506 4.56 -16.60 15.80
N LEU A 507 3.86 -15.46 15.81
CA LEU A 507 2.73 -15.19 14.92
C LEU A 507 3.13 -15.15 13.44
N HIS A 508 4.34 -14.67 13.14
CA HIS A 508 4.89 -14.64 11.79
C HIS A 508 5.12 -16.05 11.27
N ASP A 509 5.73 -16.91 12.08
CA ASP A 509 6.02 -18.29 11.69
C ASP A 509 4.72 -19.07 11.45
N GLU A 510 3.69 -18.88 12.29
CA GLU A 510 2.35 -19.46 12.03
C GLU A 510 1.70 -18.95 10.75
N ALA A 511 1.80 -17.64 10.46
CA ALA A 511 1.26 -17.07 9.24
C ALA A 511 1.95 -17.64 8.00
N LYS A 512 3.27 -17.84 8.11
CA LYS A 512 4.08 -18.48 7.08
C LYS A 512 3.66 -19.93 6.85
N ASP A 513 3.44 -20.71 7.91
CA ASP A 513 3.00 -22.10 7.80
C ASP A 513 1.61 -22.23 7.15
N ARG A 514 0.75 -21.22 7.32
CA ARG A 514 -0.56 -21.14 6.64
C ARG A 514 -0.51 -20.57 5.22
N GLY A 515 0.64 -20.08 4.76
CA GLY A 515 0.78 -19.41 3.46
C GLY A 515 0.12 -18.03 3.38
N ASP A 516 -0.18 -17.38 4.51
CA ASP A 516 -0.83 -16.07 4.56
C ASP A 516 0.19 -14.93 4.39
N ASN A 517 0.51 -14.62 3.13
CA ASN A 517 1.51 -13.59 2.77
C ASN A 517 1.15 -12.20 3.30
N ARG A 518 -0.15 -11.86 3.41
CA ARG A 518 -0.59 -10.56 3.92
C ARG A 518 -0.29 -10.47 5.41
N ALA A 519 -0.65 -11.49 6.18
CA ALA A 519 -0.34 -11.54 7.60
C ALA A 519 1.17 -11.53 7.85
N VAL A 520 1.97 -12.21 7.02
CA VAL A 520 3.44 -12.15 7.10
C VAL A 520 3.94 -10.72 6.93
N LEU A 521 3.46 -9.99 5.92
CA LEU A 521 3.85 -8.59 5.69
C LEU A 521 3.44 -7.68 6.86
N ASP A 522 2.21 -7.81 7.36
CA ASP A 522 1.70 -7.01 8.48
C ASP A 522 2.53 -7.23 9.76
N LEU A 523 2.93 -8.48 10.04
CA LEU A 523 3.74 -8.84 11.21
C LEU A 523 5.20 -8.39 11.09
N VAL A 524 5.80 -8.48 9.90
CA VAL A 524 7.13 -7.89 9.67
C VAL A 524 7.07 -6.37 9.81
N GLY A 525 6.03 -5.72 9.29
CA GLY A 525 5.81 -4.27 9.47
C GLY A 525 5.71 -3.87 10.94
N LEU A 526 4.94 -4.62 11.74
CA LEU A 526 4.84 -4.40 13.18
C LEU A 526 6.19 -4.55 13.90
N ALA A 527 6.99 -5.56 13.54
CA ALA A 527 8.34 -5.72 14.09
C ALA A 527 9.26 -4.54 13.72
N VAL A 528 9.16 -4.02 12.50
CA VAL A 528 9.91 -2.83 12.07
C VAL A 528 9.48 -1.60 12.87
N VAL A 529 8.18 -1.37 13.08
CA VAL A 529 7.68 -0.28 13.93
C VAL A 529 8.29 -0.37 15.33
N LEU A 530 8.26 -1.56 15.94
CA LEU A 530 8.77 -1.78 17.28
C LEU A 530 10.26 -1.42 17.40
N VAL A 531 11.12 -1.89 16.48
CA VAL A 531 12.55 -1.56 16.50
C VAL A 531 12.82 -0.10 16.14
N CYS A 532 11.88 0.57 15.45
CA CYS A 532 12.02 1.98 15.12
C CYS A 532 11.78 2.89 16.33
N GLU A 533 10.88 2.50 17.24
CA GLU A 533 10.49 3.26 18.43
C GLU A 533 11.23 2.80 19.72
N GLN A 534 11.68 1.54 19.82
CA GLN A 534 12.31 1.01 21.04
C GLN A 534 13.53 0.12 20.75
N ARG A 535 14.59 0.25 21.56
CA ARG A 535 15.70 -0.70 21.55
C ARG A 535 15.19 -2.09 21.93
N THR A 536 15.38 -3.04 21.03
CA THR A 536 14.74 -4.36 21.13
C THR A 536 15.76 -5.45 20.84
N ASP A 537 15.83 -6.46 21.70
CA ASP A 537 16.55 -7.70 21.40
C ASP A 537 15.64 -8.60 20.54
N LEU A 538 16.09 -8.89 19.33
CA LEU A 538 15.38 -9.69 18.35
C LEU A 538 15.77 -11.18 18.40
N GLY A 539 16.77 -11.52 19.22
CA GLY A 539 17.36 -12.84 19.32
C GLY A 539 18.00 -13.35 18.01
N PRO A 540 18.77 -14.44 18.09
CA PRO A 540 19.40 -15.01 16.91
C PRO A 540 18.35 -15.67 15.97
N PRO A 541 18.58 -15.64 14.65
CA PRO A 541 17.81 -16.44 13.72
C PRO A 541 18.29 -17.90 13.78
N PRO A 542 17.51 -18.88 13.29
CA PRO A 542 17.96 -20.26 13.16
C PRO A 542 18.93 -20.44 11.96
N SER A 543 19.74 -19.44 11.62
CA SER A 543 20.57 -19.39 10.42
C SER A 543 21.93 -18.77 10.68
N GLU A 544 22.99 -19.40 10.21
CA GLU A 544 24.38 -18.89 10.29
C GLU A 544 24.64 -17.65 9.39
N THR A 545 23.68 -17.26 8.53
CA THR A 545 23.87 -16.18 7.53
C THR A 545 23.31 -14.82 7.97
N TYR A 546 22.47 -14.80 9.00
CA TYR A 546 21.81 -13.59 9.46
C TYR A 546 22.12 -13.38 10.94
N VAL A 547 22.28 -12.12 11.35
CA VAL A 547 22.67 -11.78 12.73
C VAL A 547 21.45 -11.83 13.65
N ASP A 548 20.26 -11.47 13.16
CA ASP A 548 19.02 -11.49 13.92
C ASP A 548 17.84 -12.06 13.12
N TRP A 549 16.71 -12.29 13.79
CA TRP A 549 15.48 -12.76 13.15
C TRP A 549 14.90 -11.76 12.13
N LEU A 550 14.87 -10.47 12.44
CA LEU A 550 14.17 -9.46 11.62
C LEU A 550 14.86 -9.25 10.27
N SER A 551 16.18 -9.18 10.24
CA SER A 551 16.97 -9.08 9.01
C SER A 551 16.69 -10.24 8.05
N ARG A 552 16.58 -11.47 8.59
CA ARG A 552 16.16 -12.65 7.82
C ARG A 552 14.71 -12.52 7.35
N ALA A 553 13.79 -12.13 8.24
CA ALA A 553 12.37 -12.00 7.93
C ALA A 553 12.13 -10.95 6.82
N ILE A 554 12.83 -9.82 6.85
CA ILE A 554 12.77 -8.80 5.79
C ILE A 554 13.26 -9.37 4.46
N VAL A 555 14.44 -10.00 4.43
CA VAL A 555 15.04 -10.50 3.17
C VAL A 555 14.24 -11.68 2.57
N PHE A 556 13.55 -12.45 3.40
CA PHE A 556 12.68 -13.56 3.01
C PHE A 556 11.21 -13.19 2.92
N SER A 557 10.86 -11.93 3.20
CA SER A 557 9.51 -11.42 3.08
C SER A 557 9.00 -11.60 1.64
N PRO A 558 7.70 -11.87 1.42
CA PRO A 558 7.12 -12.01 0.08
C PRO A 558 7.48 -10.83 -0.83
N SER A 559 7.49 -9.61 -0.26
CA SER A 559 7.93 -8.40 -0.95
C SER A 559 8.52 -7.39 0.02
N VAL A 560 9.78 -6.99 -0.18
CA VAL A 560 10.39 -5.89 0.59
C VAL A 560 9.73 -4.55 0.23
N GLN A 561 9.35 -4.35 -1.04
CA GLN A 561 8.61 -3.16 -1.46
C GLN A 561 7.23 -3.11 -0.80
N GLY A 562 6.57 -4.26 -0.66
CA GLY A 562 5.27 -4.37 0.02
C GLY A 562 5.30 -4.02 1.51
N LEU A 563 6.49 -3.93 2.13
CA LEU A 563 6.63 -3.45 3.49
C LEU A 563 6.51 -1.93 3.60
N ARG A 564 6.74 -1.16 2.53
CA ARG A 564 6.78 0.31 2.57
C ARG A 564 5.51 0.93 3.16
N SER A 565 4.33 0.38 2.86
CA SER A 565 3.05 0.88 3.38
C SER A 565 2.78 0.50 4.85
N ARG A 566 3.65 -0.31 5.46
CA ARG A 566 3.46 -0.92 6.80
C ARG A 566 4.51 -0.50 7.82
N VAL A 567 5.50 0.29 7.40
CA VAL A 567 6.62 0.73 8.23
C VAL A 567 6.56 2.25 8.42
N PRO A 568 7.12 2.79 9.52
CA PRO A 568 7.15 4.23 9.71
C PRO A 568 8.14 4.90 8.73
N ALA A 569 7.96 6.19 8.49
CA ALA A 569 8.87 6.97 7.64
C ALA A 569 10.23 7.24 8.31
N GLU A 570 10.23 7.36 9.64
CA GLU A 570 11.41 7.69 10.45
C GLU A 570 11.57 6.72 11.61
N SER A 571 12.75 6.74 12.22
CA SER A 571 13.11 5.90 13.36
C SER A 571 13.91 6.67 14.40
N GLU A 572 13.52 6.50 15.67
CA GLU A 572 14.21 7.04 16.84
C GLU A 572 15.51 6.26 17.12
N THR A 573 15.54 4.96 16.81
CA THR A 573 16.72 4.11 17.00
C THR A 573 17.66 4.10 15.79
N ALA A 574 18.96 3.90 16.03
CA ALA A 574 19.94 3.76 14.96
C ALA A 574 19.73 2.48 14.13
N TYR A 575 19.31 1.39 14.79
CA TYR A 575 18.99 0.12 14.14
C TYR A 575 17.79 0.28 13.18
N GLY A 576 16.69 0.86 13.66
CA GLY A 576 15.48 1.07 12.85
C GLY A 576 15.73 1.96 11.64
N ARG A 577 16.55 3.01 11.76
CA ARG A 577 16.93 3.86 10.62
C ARG A 577 17.57 3.05 9.47
N LEU A 578 18.54 2.19 9.77
CA LEU A 578 19.20 1.36 8.74
C LEU A 578 18.27 0.28 8.16
N VAL A 579 17.28 -0.20 8.94
CA VAL A 579 16.20 -1.06 8.43
C VAL A 579 15.34 -0.31 7.42
N LEU A 580 14.92 0.92 7.73
CA LEU A 580 14.13 1.75 6.82
C LEU A 580 14.90 2.11 5.55
N ASP A 581 16.18 2.44 5.66
CA ASP A 581 17.06 2.68 4.51
C ASP A 581 17.18 1.46 3.60
N PHE A 582 17.25 0.25 4.19
CA PHE A 582 17.27 -0.99 3.40
C PHE A 582 15.96 -1.17 2.63
N ILE A 583 14.81 -0.95 3.28
CA ILE A 583 13.50 -1.04 2.64
C ILE A 583 13.37 0.01 1.51
N ARG A 584 13.78 1.25 1.77
CA ARG A 584 13.80 2.35 0.78
C ARG A 584 14.69 2.02 -0.42
N ALA A 585 15.88 1.46 -0.20
CA ALA A 585 16.76 1.05 -1.29
C ALA A 585 16.15 -0.04 -2.19
N LYS A 586 15.20 -0.82 -1.68
CA LYS A 586 14.47 -1.85 -2.43
C LYS A 586 13.27 -1.33 -3.21
N ASP A 587 12.87 -0.08 -3.01
CA ASP A 587 11.81 0.55 -3.79
C ASP A 587 12.25 0.76 -5.25
N ILE A 588 11.33 0.52 -6.19
CA ILE A 588 11.53 0.76 -7.62
C ILE A 588 11.64 2.25 -7.92
N GLU A 589 10.95 3.10 -7.15
CA GLU A 589 10.97 4.55 -7.29
C GLU A 589 12.27 5.19 -6.78
N THR A 590 13.06 4.47 -5.99
CA THR A 590 14.36 4.98 -5.52
C THR A 590 15.34 5.05 -6.69
N PRO A 591 15.85 6.26 -7.03
CA PRO A 591 16.82 6.45 -8.10
C PRO A 591 18.04 5.56 -7.90
N PHE A 592 18.67 5.14 -9.01
CA PHE A 592 19.75 4.16 -8.95
C PHE A 592 20.92 4.63 -8.07
N ASP A 593 21.37 5.87 -8.20
CA ASP A 593 22.51 6.39 -7.42
C ASP A 593 22.17 6.48 -5.92
N GLU A 594 20.95 6.90 -5.59
CA GLU A 594 20.44 6.91 -4.21
C GLU A 594 20.40 5.48 -3.63
N ARG A 595 19.90 4.51 -4.40
CA ARG A 595 19.89 3.09 -4.00
C ARG A 595 21.29 2.57 -3.70
N ILE A 596 22.28 2.91 -4.54
CA ILE A 596 23.67 2.50 -4.33
C ILE A 596 24.24 3.15 -3.06
N ALA A 597 23.97 4.44 -2.83
CA ALA A 597 24.41 5.16 -1.64
C ALA A 597 23.81 4.56 -0.35
N LEU A 598 22.51 4.30 -0.32
CA LEU A 598 21.83 3.69 0.83
C LEU A 598 22.39 2.30 1.14
N LEU A 599 22.50 1.43 0.14
CA LEU A 599 23.03 0.07 0.34
C LEU A 599 24.50 0.07 0.77
N ARG A 600 25.31 1.01 0.25
CA ARG A 600 26.70 1.20 0.68
C ARG A 600 26.77 1.63 2.14
N GLY A 601 25.98 2.64 2.53
CA GLY A 601 25.92 3.13 3.91
C GLY A 601 25.57 2.02 4.91
N ILE A 602 24.60 1.16 4.58
CA ILE A 602 24.24 0.01 5.43
C ILE A 602 25.34 -1.05 5.43
N PHE A 603 25.98 -1.32 4.28
CA PHE A 603 27.05 -2.30 4.19
C PHE A 603 28.27 -1.91 5.03
N ASP A 604 28.58 -0.62 5.12
CA ASP A 604 29.70 -0.08 5.90
C ASP A 604 29.39 0.10 7.39
N ALA A 605 28.12 0.01 7.78
CA ALA A 605 27.69 0.13 9.17
C ALA A 605 27.86 -1.19 9.96
N ASP A 606 28.03 -1.06 11.27
CA ASP A 606 27.90 -2.17 12.21
C ASP A 606 26.42 -2.49 12.44
N HIS A 607 25.84 -3.28 11.53
CA HIS A 607 24.41 -3.56 11.50
C HIS A 607 24.08 -4.97 10.99
N ALA A 608 23.01 -5.57 11.49
CA ALA A 608 22.57 -6.91 11.10
C ALA A 608 22.26 -7.06 9.60
N LEU A 609 21.88 -5.96 8.95
CA LEU A 609 21.65 -5.92 7.50
C LEU A 609 22.91 -5.63 6.67
N ALA A 610 24.10 -5.45 7.26
CA ALA A 610 25.31 -5.11 6.51
C ALA A 610 25.64 -6.15 5.42
N VAL A 611 25.73 -7.43 5.79
CA VAL A 611 26.03 -8.52 4.84
C VAL A 611 24.93 -8.68 3.77
N PRO A 612 23.62 -8.67 4.10
CA PRO A 612 22.55 -8.56 3.11
C PRO A 612 22.68 -7.34 2.19
N ALA A 613 22.95 -6.15 2.73
CA ALA A 613 23.09 -4.91 1.97
C ALA A 613 24.25 -4.99 0.98
N GLY A 614 25.40 -5.54 1.36
CA GLY A 614 26.52 -5.80 0.45
C GLY A 614 26.14 -6.73 -0.70
N ARG A 615 25.39 -7.81 -0.43
CA ARG A 615 24.83 -8.68 -1.50
C ARG A 615 23.93 -7.91 -2.45
N HIS A 616 22.99 -7.13 -1.90
CA HIS A 616 22.02 -6.38 -2.69
C HIS A 616 22.65 -5.21 -3.46
N LEU A 617 23.71 -4.60 -2.93
CA LEU A 617 24.53 -3.60 -3.60
C LEU A 617 25.19 -4.21 -4.83
N GLY A 618 25.85 -5.35 -4.67
CA GLY A 618 26.41 -6.11 -5.79
C GLY A 618 25.34 -6.46 -6.83
N TYR A 619 24.16 -6.91 -6.40
CA TYR A 619 23.05 -7.21 -7.32
C TYR A 619 22.54 -5.99 -8.09
N ALA A 620 22.47 -4.81 -7.46
CA ALA A 620 22.05 -3.58 -8.11
C ALA A 620 23.05 -3.16 -9.19
N LEU A 621 24.36 -3.17 -8.88
CA LEU A 621 25.43 -2.89 -9.85
C LEU A 621 25.43 -3.89 -11.01
N ARG A 622 25.28 -5.18 -10.68
CA ARG A 622 25.17 -6.29 -11.65
C ARG A 622 23.98 -6.09 -12.60
N GLY A 623 22.83 -5.65 -12.09
CA GLY A 623 21.63 -5.35 -12.90
C GLY A 623 21.82 -4.19 -13.87
N ARG A 624 22.77 -3.28 -13.62
CA ARG A 624 23.17 -2.20 -14.53
C ARG A 624 24.47 -2.52 -15.29
N TYR A 625 24.90 -3.78 -15.31
CA TYR A 625 26.06 -4.26 -16.07
C TYR A 625 27.38 -3.57 -15.65
N ARG A 626 27.42 -2.99 -14.44
CA ARG A 626 28.63 -2.42 -13.81
C ARG A 626 29.47 -3.55 -13.20
N TRP A 627 29.93 -4.46 -14.06
CA TRP A 627 30.51 -5.74 -13.65
C TRP A 627 31.72 -5.61 -12.73
N GLY A 628 32.66 -4.71 -13.06
CA GLY A 628 33.88 -4.49 -12.28
C GLY A 628 33.58 -4.03 -10.85
N GLU A 629 32.68 -3.06 -10.71
CA GLU A 629 32.26 -2.56 -9.39
C GLU A 629 31.46 -3.60 -8.61
N SER A 630 30.60 -4.38 -9.29
CA SER A 630 29.91 -5.49 -8.67
C SER A 630 30.87 -6.56 -8.15
N LEU A 631 31.94 -6.87 -8.89
CA LEU A 631 32.97 -7.83 -8.46
C LEU A 631 33.73 -7.29 -7.25
N ALA A 632 34.15 -6.02 -7.28
CA ALA A 632 34.83 -5.38 -6.15
C ALA A 632 33.98 -5.42 -4.86
N VAL A 633 32.66 -5.17 -4.96
CA VAL A 633 31.74 -5.31 -3.83
C VAL A 633 31.67 -6.75 -3.32
N PHE A 634 31.66 -7.74 -4.21
CA PHE A 634 31.62 -9.13 -3.78
C PHE A 634 32.94 -9.61 -3.17
N ASP A 635 34.08 -9.12 -3.66
CA ASP A 635 35.39 -9.39 -3.05
C ASP A 635 35.46 -8.81 -1.63
N GLU A 636 34.99 -7.57 -1.45
CA GLU A 636 34.86 -6.93 -0.15
C GLU A 636 33.89 -7.71 0.78
N LEU A 637 32.75 -8.13 0.25
CA LEU A 637 31.77 -8.93 0.99
C LEU A 637 32.34 -10.27 1.45
N VAL A 638 33.11 -10.95 0.59
CA VAL A 638 33.77 -12.21 0.92
C VAL A 638 34.85 -12.00 1.97
N ALA A 639 35.64 -10.92 1.87
CA ALA A 639 36.64 -10.58 2.87
C ALA A 639 36.02 -10.34 4.26
N ARG A 640 34.84 -9.71 4.32
CA ARG A 640 34.11 -9.48 5.58
C ARG A 640 33.36 -10.72 6.07
N SER A 641 32.78 -11.51 5.18
CA SER A 641 31.93 -12.66 5.51
C SER A 641 32.04 -13.75 4.43
N PRO A 642 32.98 -14.71 4.56
CA PRO A 642 33.23 -15.75 3.57
C PRO A 642 32.21 -16.91 3.63
N SER A 643 30.92 -16.57 3.64
CA SER A 643 29.86 -17.57 3.59
C SER A 643 29.78 -18.25 2.22
N ARG A 644 29.23 -19.47 2.18
CA ARG A 644 28.99 -20.20 0.91
C ARG A 644 28.23 -19.36 -0.12
N ILE A 645 27.27 -18.55 0.33
CA ILE A 645 26.44 -17.71 -0.54
C ILE A 645 27.27 -16.56 -1.12
N ASN A 646 28.13 -15.95 -0.32
CA ASN A 646 28.95 -14.80 -0.73
C ASN A 646 30.08 -15.24 -1.68
N LEU A 647 30.76 -16.34 -1.36
CA LEU A 647 31.81 -16.93 -2.20
C LEU A 647 31.32 -17.29 -3.62
N ALA A 648 30.03 -17.63 -3.75
CA ALA A 648 29.45 -17.95 -5.06
C ALA A 648 29.21 -16.70 -5.93
N GLN A 649 29.13 -15.49 -5.38
CA GLN A 649 28.67 -14.30 -6.13
C GLN A 649 29.69 -13.80 -7.15
N GLY A 650 30.99 -13.86 -6.85
CA GLY A 650 32.06 -13.46 -7.77
C GLY A 650 32.03 -14.30 -9.06
N PRO A 651 32.18 -15.64 -8.97
CA PRO A 651 32.11 -16.53 -10.13
C PRO A 651 30.78 -16.43 -10.91
N LEU A 652 29.65 -16.24 -10.21
CA LEU A 652 28.37 -16.01 -10.85
C LEU A 652 28.33 -14.73 -11.68
N THR A 653 28.91 -13.66 -11.15
CA THR A 653 28.99 -12.36 -11.82
C THR A 653 29.91 -12.42 -13.03
N LEU A 654 31.05 -13.12 -12.94
CA LEU A 654 31.91 -13.42 -14.09
C LEU A 654 31.15 -14.17 -15.19
N SER A 655 30.38 -15.19 -14.82
CA SER A 655 29.56 -15.95 -15.77
C SER A 655 28.49 -15.07 -16.43
N MET A 656 27.80 -14.21 -15.67
CA MET A 656 26.83 -13.25 -16.21
C MET A 656 27.48 -12.22 -17.14
N ALA A 657 28.71 -11.81 -16.85
CA ALA A 657 29.53 -10.91 -17.67
C ALA A 657 30.22 -11.61 -18.86
N ARG A 658 29.83 -12.85 -19.19
CA ARG A 658 30.38 -13.64 -20.31
C ARG A 658 31.86 -13.98 -20.20
N ARG A 659 32.43 -13.91 -19.00
CA ARG A 659 33.79 -14.35 -18.67
C ARG A 659 33.76 -15.82 -18.21
N PHE A 660 33.33 -16.71 -19.10
CA PHE A 660 33.04 -18.11 -18.74
C PHE A 660 34.29 -18.88 -18.29
N ALA A 661 35.44 -18.65 -18.92
CA ALA A 661 36.70 -19.26 -18.52
C ALA A 661 37.10 -18.81 -17.11
N ASP A 662 37.06 -17.50 -16.84
CA ASP A 662 37.36 -16.96 -15.51
C ASP A 662 36.37 -17.43 -14.45
N ALA A 663 35.08 -17.48 -14.77
CA ALA A 663 34.04 -17.99 -13.88
C ALA A 663 34.28 -19.45 -13.49
N ARG A 664 34.70 -20.29 -14.45
CA ARG A 664 35.04 -21.70 -14.20
C ARG A 664 36.25 -21.81 -13.28
N THR A 665 37.29 -21.03 -13.53
CA THR A 665 38.50 -21.01 -12.68
C THR A 665 38.19 -20.53 -11.27
N ALA A 666 37.47 -19.41 -11.12
CA ALA A 666 37.12 -18.83 -9.83
C ALA A 666 36.12 -19.71 -9.04
N GLY A 667 35.28 -20.46 -9.73
CA GLY A 667 34.31 -21.37 -9.12
C GLY A 667 34.84 -22.77 -8.80
N ALA A 668 36.02 -23.13 -9.31
CA ALA A 668 36.57 -24.48 -9.19
C ALA A 668 36.77 -24.89 -7.73
N GLY A 669 36.34 -26.11 -7.36
CA GLY A 669 36.44 -26.62 -6.00
C GLY A 669 35.44 -26.01 -5.00
N THR A 670 34.58 -25.08 -5.45
CA THR A 670 33.50 -24.52 -4.63
C THR A 670 32.20 -25.30 -4.84
N LYS A 671 31.29 -25.26 -3.87
CA LYS A 671 29.93 -25.81 -4.04
C LYS A 671 29.09 -25.09 -5.11
N SER A 672 29.60 -24.02 -5.73
CA SER A 672 28.93 -23.28 -6.81
C SER A 672 29.38 -23.74 -8.21
N GLU A 673 30.41 -24.57 -8.31
CA GLU A 673 31.00 -25.07 -9.57
C GLU A 673 29.94 -25.68 -10.50
N GLY A 674 29.09 -26.57 -9.96
CA GLY A 674 28.01 -27.19 -10.72
C GLY A 674 27.03 -26.17 -11.31
N HIS A 675 26.68 -25.14 -10.54
CA HIS A 675 25.78 -24.08 -11.00
C HIS A 675 26.43 -23.21 -12.09
N ILE A 676 27.70 -22.84 -11.94
CA ILE A 676 28.45 -22.07 -12.94
C ILE A 676 28.56 -22.84 -14.25
N ARG A 677 28.93 -24.13 -14.16
CA ARG A 677 29.00 -25.04 -15.32
C ARG A 677 27.66 -25.13 -16.03
N ARG A 678 26.57 -25.38 -15.30
CA ARG A 678 25.21 -25.47 -15.84
C ARG A 678 24.78 -24.20 -16.57
N MET A 679 25.08 -23.01 -16.01
CA MET A 679 24.71 -21.74 -16.64
C MET A 679 25.60 -21.42 -17.85
N ALA A 680 26.87 -21.82 -17.83
CA ALA A 680 27.75 -21.72 -18.99
C ALA A 680 27.27 -22.64 -20.12
N GLU A 681 27.02 -23.92 -19.84
CA GLU A 681 26.47 -24.89 -20.82
C GLU A 681 25.16 -24.39 -21.44
N TYR A 682 24.24 -23.88 -20.62
CA TYR A 682 23.00 -23.27 -21.12
C TYR A 682 23.29 -22.11 -22.07
N ALA A 683 24.17 -21.16 -21.70
CA ALA A 683 24.54 -20.03 -22.56
C ALA A 683 25.15 -20.48 -23.91
N HIS A 684 25.79 -21.64 -23.93
CA HIS A 684 26.32 -22.26 -25.14
C HIS A 684 25.28 -23.11 -25.90
N GLY A 685 24.01 -23.12 -25.51
CA GLY A 685 22.95 -23.86 -26.18
C GLY A 685 22.91 -25.36 -25.85
N ARG A 686 23.38 -25.77 -24.66
CA ARG A 686 23.28 -27.13 -24.11
C ARG A 686 22.40 -27.13 -22.84
N PRO A 687 21.07 -27.19 -22.99
CA PRO A 687 20.14 -27.04 -21.86
C PRO A 687 19.89 -28.34 -21.06
N GLU A 688 20.43 -29.49 -21.48
CA GLU A 688 20.10 -30.82 -20.95
C GLU A 688 20.38 -30.90 -19.44
N ARG A 689 21.56 -30.45 -19.02
CA ARG A 689 21.94 -30.39 -17.61
C ARG A 689 21.08 -29.43 -16.79
N TYR A 690 20.64 -28.33 -17.40
CA TYR A 690 19.74 -27.39 -16.72
C TYR A 690 18.44 -28.09 -16.32
N PHE A 691 17.80 -28.77 -17.27
CA PHE A 691 16.54 -29.45 -17.01
C PHE A 691 16.69 -30.67 -16.09
N ALA A 692 17.84 -31.35 -16.11
CA ALA A 692 18.10 -32.49 -15.22
C ALA A 692 18.21 -32.09 -13.74
N GLU A 693 18.69 -30.88 -13.43
CA GLU A 693 19.02 -30.47 -12.05
C GLU A 693 18.07 -29.41 -11.45
N VAL A 694 17.26 -28.73 -12.26
CA VAL A 694 16.47 -27.56 -11.81
C VAL A 694 15.26 -27.93 -10.95
N ALA A 695 14.61 -29.07 -11.19
CA ALA A 695 13.43 -29.50 -10.43
C ALA A 695 13.78 -29.68 -8.94
N ASP A 696 14.86 -30.39 -8.64
CA ASP A 696 15.37 -30.59 -7.27
C ASP A 696 15.67 -29.25 -6.58
N LYS A 697 16.18 -28.26 -7.33
CA LYS A 697 16.43 -26.92 -6.80
C LYS A 697 15.14 -26.19 -6.46
N VAL A 698 14.13 -26.22 -7.33
CA VAL A 698 12.84 -25.56 -7.11
C VAL A 698 12.16 -26.13 -5.86
N GLU A 699 12.19 -27.46 -5.69
CA GLU A 699 11.62 -28.13 -4.52
C GLU A 699 12.41 -27.89 -3.23
N MET A 700 13.74 -27.85 -3.31
CA MET A 700 14.59 -27.44 -2.19
C MET A 700 14.28 -26.02 -1.72
N LEU A 701 14.02 -25.08 -2.65
CA LEU A 701 13.70 -23.69 -2.29
C LEU A 701 12.32 -23.57 -1.66
N ARG A 702 11.34 -24.34 -2.16
CA ARG A 702 9.99 -24.44 -1.59
C ARG A 702 10.04 -24.99 -0.17
N SER A 703 10.66 -26.15 0.02
CA SER A 703 10.80 -26.79 1.35
C SER A 703 11.59 -25.95 2.35
N ALA A 704 12.57 -25.17 1.89
CA ALA A 704 13.30 -24.22 2.74
C ALA A 704 12.52 -22.94 3.07
N GLY A 705 11.29 -22.78 2.55
CA GLY A 705 10.46 -21.58 2.71
C GLY A 705 11.12 -20.32 2.16
N ARG A 706 11.93 -20.46 1.10
CA ARG A 706 12.62 -19.36 0.39
C ARG A 706 11.76 -18.88 -0.79
N GLN A 707 10.55 -18.43 -0.47
CA GLN A 707 9.48 -18.20 -1.44
C GLN A 707 9.89 -17.28 -2.60
N ARG A 708 10.59 -16.18 -2.30
CA ARG A 708 11.10 -15.24 -3.31
C ARG A 708 11.98 -15.94 -4.36
N GLU A 709 12.97 -16.69 -3.88
CA GLU A 709 13.90 -17.41 -4.76
C GLU A 709 13.23 -18.59 -5.47
N HIS A 710 12.27 -19.24 -4.81
CA HIS A 710 11.44 -20.27 -5.42
C HIS A 710 10.68 -19.71 -6.63
N LEU A 711 10.01 -18.56 -6.48
CA LEU A 711 9.28 -17.89 -7.57
C LEU A 711 10.20 -17.46 -8.72
N GLU A 712 11.40 -16.91 -8.41
CA GLU A 712 12.38 -16.54 -9.44
C GLU A 712 12.86 -17.74 -10.28
N GLU A 713 13.16 -18.86 -9.63
CA GLU A 713 13.63 -20.08 -10.31
C GLU A 713 12.51 -20.80 -11.05
N LEU A 714 11.30 -20.87 -10.47
CA LEU A 714 10.14 -21.47 -11.11
C LEU A 714 9.75 -20.68 -12.37
N GLY A 715 9.69 -19.36 -12.31
CA GLY A 715 9.40 -18.53 -13.49
C GLY A 715 10.45 -18.70 -14.60
N THR A 716 11.73 -18.78 -14.23
CA THR A 716 12.81 -19.05 -15.19
C THR A 716 12.68 -20.44 -15.81
N LEU A 717 12.28 -21.45 -15.03
CA LEU A 717 12.01 -22.79 -15.52
C LEU A 717 10.86 -22.81 -16.53
N LEU A 718 9.73 -22.19 -16.21
CA LEU A 718 8.55 -22.13 -17.10
C LEU A 718 8.89 -21.46 -18.43
N ALA A 719 9.54 -20.30 -18.41
CA ALA A 719 9.95 -19.61 -19.63
C ALA A 719 10.91 -20.45 -20.49
N ARG A 720 11.87 -21.15 -19.86
CA ARG A 720 12.82 -22.01 -20.59
C ARG A 720 12.17 -23.26 -21.17
N LYS A 721 11.25 -23.88 -20.44
CA LYS A 721 10.47 -24.99 -20.96
C LYS A 721 9.59 -24.52 -22.12
N ALA A 722 8.89 -23.39 -22.01
CA ALA A 722 8.05 -22.85 -23.09
C ALA A 722 8.84 -22.60 -24.40
N LEU A 723 10.11 -22.20 -24.30
CA LEU A 723 11.00 -22.04 -25.45
C LEU A 723 11.53 -23.37 -26.00
N LEU A 724 12.02 -24.26 -25.13
CA LEU A 724 12.86 -25.41 -25.53
C LEU A 724 12.13 -26.76 -25.53
N ARG A 725 10.97 -26.85 -24.89
CA ARG A 725 10.17 -28.07 -24.70
C ARG A 725 8.69 -27.79 -25.02
N ASP A 726 7.84 -28.81 -24.98
CA ASP A 726 6.39 -28.68 -25.19
C ASP A 726 5.56 -29.22 -24.01
N ASP A 727 6.19 -29.35 -22.85
CA ASP A 727 5.63 -29.94 -21.63
C ASP A 727 5.22 -28.88 -20.58
N VAL A 728 4.76 -27.73 -21.07
CA VAL A 728 4.19 -26.65 -20.23
C VAL A 728 2.77 -26.37 -20.69
N HIS A 729 1.86 -26.39 -19.74
CA HIS A 729 0.46 -26.03 -19.97
C HIS A 729 0.24 -24.54 -19.69
N LEU A 730 -0.71 -23.94 -20.42
CA LEU A 730 -1.04 -22.52 -20.22
C LEU A 730 -1.53 -22.28 -18.79
N ASP A 731 -2.33 -23.19 -18.25
CA ASP A 731 -2.86 -23.13 -16.89
C ASP A 731 -1.75 -23.04 -15.82
N GLU A 732 -0.67 -23.81 -15.97
CA GLU A 732 0.49 -23.77 -15.06
C GLU A 732 1.16 -22.39 -15.08
N VAL A 733 1.24 -21.75 -16.25
CA VAL A 733 1.84 -20.41 -16.39
C VAL A 733 0.92 -19.33 -15.82
N LEU A 734 -0.40 -19.47 -16.01
CA LEU A 734 -1.39 -18.52 -15.48
C LEU A 734 -1.48 -18.58 -13.96
N GLU A 735 -1.50 -19.78 -13.37
CA GLU A 735 -1.45 -19.96 -11.91
C GLU A 735 -0.18 -19.34 -11.32
N PHE A 736 0.96 -19.56 -11.97
CA PHE A 736 2.21 -18.93 -11.57
C PHE A 736 2.17 -17.39 -11.72
N ALA A 737 1.54 -16.87 -12.78
CA ALA A 737 1.39 -15.43 -12.98
C ALA A 737 0.58 -14.79 -11.86
N GLU A 738 -0.54 -15.40 -11.48
CA GLU A 738 -1.39 -14.96 -10.36
C GLU A 738 -0.61 -14.95 -9.05
N GLN A 739 0.11 -16.03 -8.74
CA GLN A 739 0.95 -16.10 -7.54
C GLN A 739 2.03 -15.02 -7.52
N ALA A 740 2.66 -14.74 -8.66
CA ALA A 740 3.67 -13.70 -8.80
C ALA A 740 3.07 -12.29 -8.61
N GLU A 741 1.87 -12.05 -9.13
CA GLU A 741 1.16 -10.78 -9.02
C GLU A 741 0.63 -10.53 -7.60
N LEU A 742 0.00 -11.52 -6.97
CA LEU A 742 -0.44 -11.46 -5.57
C LEU A 742 0.74 -11.21 -4.61
N ALA A 743 1.92 -11.76 -4.93
CA ALA A 743 3.13 -11.51 -4.16
C ALA A 743 3.80 -10.16 -4.48
N GLY A 744 3.35 -9.43 -5.50
CA GLY A 744 4.01 -8.21 -5.98
C GLY A 744 5.43 -8.45 -6.50
N HIS A 745 5.70 -9.63 -7.06
CA HIS A 745 7.05 -10.10 -7.37
C HIS A 745 7.45 -9.85 -8.83
N VAL A 746 7.95 -8.65 -9.12
CA VAL A 746 8.27 -8.16 -10.49
C VAL A 746 9.07 -9.13 -11.37
N VAL A 747 10.13 -9.77 -10.84
CA VAL A 747 10.96 -10.70 -11.66
C VAL A 747 10.18 -11.96 -12.07
N ALA A 748 9.28 -12.43 -11.19
CA ALA A 748 8.44 -13.59 -11.43
C ALA A 748 7.35 -13.22 -12.44
N THR A 749 6.71 -12.06 -12.26
CA THR A 749 5.75 -11.48 -13.22
C THR A 749 6.34 -11.38 -14.63
N ARG A 750 7.55 -10.82 -14.80
CA ARG A 750 8.20 -10.79 -16.12
C ARG A 750 8.45 -12.18 -16.70
N SER A 751 8.76 -13.16 -15.85
CA SER A 751 9.04 -14.51 -16.32
C SER A 751 7.77 -15.25 -16.73
N ALA A 752 6.65 -14.98 -16.04
CA ALA A 752 5.32 -15.44 -16.42
C ALA A 752 4.89 -14.83 -17.76
N LEU A 753 4.99 -13.50 -17.93
CA LEU A 753 4.67 -12.81 -19.18
C LEU A 753 5.47 -13.38 -20.36
N LEU A 754 6.77 -13.62 -20.17
CA LEU A 754 7.61 -14.25 -21.20
C LEU A 754 7.12 -15.67 -21.53
N ALA A 755 6.84 -16.50 -20.51
CA ALA A 755 6.33 -17.86 -20.73
C ALA A 755 5.00 -17.86 -21.50
N THR A 756 4.08 -16.95 -21.18
CA THR A 756 2.80 -16.76 -21.88
C THR A 756 3.03 -16.43 -23.36
N VAL A 757 3.91 -15.47 -23.66
CA VAL A 757 4.25 -15.12 -25.05
C VAL A 757 4.86 -16.31 -25.79
N LEU A 758 5.78 -17.03 -25.15
CA LEU A 758 6.48 -18.16 -25.77
C LEU A 758 5.59 -19.36 -26.05
N LEU A 759 4.57 -19.61 -25.23
CA LEU A 759 3.60 -20.67 -25.51
C LEU A 759 2.81 -20.39 -26.79
N HIS A 760 2.57 -19.10 -27.12
CA HIS A 760 1.84 -18.68 -28.31
C HIS A 760 0.45 -19.35 -28.44
N ARG A 761 -0.20 -19.63 -27.30
CA ARG A 761 -1.54 -20.24 -27.22
C ARG A 761 -2.64 -19.24 -26.85
N SER A 762 -2.25 -18.02 -26.46
CA SER A 762 -3.16 -16.89 -26.25
C SER A 762 -3.44 -16.19 -27.58
N ASP A 763 -4.58 -15.52 -27.75
CA ASP A 763 -4.80 -14.76 -28.99
C ASP A 763 -3.79 -13.60 -29.17
N PRO A 764 -3.53 -13.20 -30.43
CA PRO A 764 -2.49 -12.25 -30.78
C PRO A 764 -2.51 -10.92 -30.02
N ALA A 765 -3.68 -10.43 -29.61
CA ALA A 765 -3.81 -9.18 -28.85
C ALA A 765 -3.23 -9.29 -27.43
N ASP A 766 -3.42 -10.42 -26.75
CA ASP A 766 -2.87 -10.65 -25.41
C ASP A 766 -1.35 -10.82 -25.50
N ILE A 767 -0.86 -11.47 -26.55
CA ILE A 767 0.57 -11.60 -26.81
C ILE A 767 1.19 -10.22 -27.01
N ALA A 768 0.56 -9.34 -27.79
CA ALA A 768 1.02 -7.97 -27.97
C ALA A 768 1.02 -7.17 -26.66
N ALA A 769 -0.04 -7.29 -25.85
CA ALA A 769 -0.13 -6.62 -24.54
C ALA A 769 0.95 -7.12 -23.57
N ALA A 770 1.18 -8.44 -23.50
CA ALA A 770 2.22 -9.03 -22.67
C ALA A 770 3.63 -8.56 -23.07
N ILE A 771 3.90 -8.42 -24.38
CA ILE A 771 5.15 -7.84 -24.91
C ILE A 771 5.29 -6.37 -24.49
N GLY A 772 4.22 -5.57 -24.62
CA GLY A 772 4.20 -4.17 -24.19
C GLY A 772 4.49 -4.01 -22.69
N ARG A 773 3.83 -4.82 -21.85
CA ARG A 773 4.05 -4.83 -20.39
C ARG A 773 5.47 -5.26 -20.02
N LEU A 774 6.04 -6.24 -20.72
CA LEU A 774 7.44 -6.63 -20.54
C LEU A 774 8.40 -5.46 -20.80
N ARG A 775 8.16 -4.68 -21.86
CA ARG A 775 8.97 -3.52 -22.21
C ARG A 775 8.97 -2.47 -21.10
N VAL A 776 7.78 -2.06 -20.65
CA VAL A 776 7.60 -1.07 -19.57
C VAL A 776 8.33 -1.52 -18.32
N LEU A 777 8.12 -2.78 -17.90
CA LEU A 777 8.76 -3.30 -16.70
C LEU A 777 10.29 -3.34 -16.82
N ASP A 778 10.85 -3.69 -17.99
CA ASP A 778 12.30 -3.70 -18.21
C ASP A 778 12.87 -2.27 -18.19
N GLU A 779 12.23 -1.33 -18.87
CA GLU A 779 12.64 0.08 -18.92
C GLU A 779 12.65 0.73 -17.53
N MET A 780 11.61 0.52 -16.71
CA MET A 780 11.57 1.05 -15.34
C MET A 780 12.68 0.50 -14.44
N SER A 781 13.06 -0.77 -14.63
CA SER A 781 14.03 -1.44 -13.76
C SER A 781 15.47 -1.23 -14.19
N GLN A 782 15.74 -1.26 -15.50
CA GLN A 782 17.09 -1.25 -16.06
C GLN A 782 17.42 0.04 -16.81
N GLY A 783 16.43 0.91 -17.06
CA GLY A 783 16.57 2.09 -17.92
C GLY A 783 16.71 1.75 -19.40
N ARG A 784 16.42 0.49 -19.78
CA ARG A 784 16.54 -0.06 -21.15
C ARG A 784 15.73 -1.34 -21.28
N ILE A 785 15.53 -1.81 -22.51
CA ILE A 785 14.98 -3.13 -22.78
C ILE A 785 15.86 -4.25 -22.21
N GLY A 786 15.22 -5.30 -21.69
CA GLY A 786 15.86 -6.47 -21.10
C GLY A 786 15.75 -7.71 -21.98
N PHE A 787 16.40 -8.80 -21.56
CA PHE A 787 16.45 -10.04 -22.35
C PHE A 787 15.08 -10.71 -22.50
N ARG A 788 14.16 -10.51 -21.53
CA ARG A 788 12.83 -11.13 -21.58
C ARG A 788 11.99 -10.51 -22.68
N TYR A 789 11.92 -9.17 -22.73
CA TYR A 789 11.33 -8.45 -23.85
C TYR A 789 11.97 -8.87 -25.19
N ALA A 790 13.31 -8.85 -25.26
CA ALA A 790 14.00 -9.20 -26.50
C ALA A 790 13.73 -10.63 -26.98
N THR A 791 13.62 -11.60 -26.06
CA THR A 791 13.27 -12.99 -26.40
C THR A 791 11.83 -13.08 -26.90
N ALA A 792 10.89 -12.42 -26.21
CA ALA A 792 9.48 -12.40 -26.58
C ALA A 792 9.26 -11.78 -27.97
N GLU A 793 9.87 -10.62 -28.22
CA GLU A 793 9.79 -9.92 -29.51
C GLU A 793 10.45 -10.73 -30.63
N ALA A 794 11.64 -11.30 -30.39
CA ALA A 794 12.33 -12.10 -31.39
C ALA A 794 11.58 -13.37 -31.77
N CYS A 795 11.03 -14.10 -30.80
CA CYS A 795 10.22 -15.30 -31.07
C CYS A 795 8.94 -14.96 -31.82
N THR A 796 8.25 -13.88 -31.44
CA THR A 796 7.00 -13.46 -32.09
C THR A 796 7.25 -13.01 -33.53
N ALA A 797 8.31 -12.23 -33.76
CA ALA A 797 8.71 -11.83 -35.11
C ALA A 797 9.13 -13.03 -35.97
N LEU A 798 9.82 -14.01 -35.38
CA LEU A 798 10.22 -15.23 -36.08
C LEU A 798 9.01 -16.09 -36.48
N LEU A 799 8.00 -16.23 -35.62
CA LEU A 799 6.76 -16.95 -35.94
C LEU A 799 5.95 -16.25 -37.03
N ALA A 800 5.93 -14.93 -37.02
CA ALA A 800 5.26 -14.11 -38.04
C ALA A 800 6.03 -14.02 -39.37
N GLY A 801 7.29 -14.44 -39.42
CA GLY A 801 8.17 -14.20 -40.57
C GLY A 801 8.50 -12.72 -40.80
N ASP A 802 8.38 -11.89 -39.75
CA ASP A 802 8.53 -10.43 -39.84
C ASP A 802 9.99 -10.01 -39.62
N HIS A 803 10.72 -9.87 -40.73
CA HIS A 803 12.13 -9.49 -40.69
C HIS A 803 12.36 -8.05 -40.24
N ASP A 804 11.42 -7.14 -40.52
CA ASP A 804 11.53 -5.73 -40.13
C ASP A 804 11.44 -5.56 -38.61
N ARG A 805 10.60 -6.35 -37.94
CA ARG A 805 10.57 -6.42 -36.47
C ARG A 805 11.89 -6.89 -35.88
N LEU A 806 12.51 -7.92 -36.47
CA LEU A 806 13.84 -8.38 -36.04
C LEU A 806 14.91 -7.32 -36.26
N ALA A 807 14.85 -6.56 -37.36
CA ALA A 807 15.77 -5.46 -37.63
C ALA A 807 15.61 -4.32 -36.60
N ARG A 808 14.37 -3.93 -36.26
CA ARG A 808 14.10 -2.95 -35.20
C ARG A 808 14.63 -3.40 -33.85
N LEU A 809 14.37 -4.66 -33.47
CA LEU A 809 14.90 -5.21 -32.23
C LEU A 809 16.44 -5.21 -32.21
N ARG A 810 17.08 -5.52 -33.34
CA ARG A 810 18.55 -5.42 -33.47
C ARG A 810 19.03 -4.00 -33.21
N ASP A 811 18.37 -2.99 -33.77
CA ASP A 811 18.77 -1.58 -33.58
C ASP A 811 18.62 -1.15 -32.12
N GLU A 812 17.53 -1.54 -31.45
CA GLU A 812 17.34 -1.27 -30.02
C GLU A 812 18.42 -1.95 -29.14
N LEU A 813 18.87 -3.15 -29.51
CA LEU A 813 19.91 -3.90 -28.79
C LEU A 813 21.36 -3.49 -29.15
N ALA A 814 21.55 -2.74 -30.24
CA ALA A 814 22.88 -2.34 -30.72
C ALA A 814 23.50 -1.20 -29.88
N GLY A 815 22.68 -0.40 -29.18
CA GLY A 815 23.13 0.76 -28.42
C GLY A 815 24.09 0.46 -27.25
N PRO A 816 23.85 -0.55 -26.39
CA PRO A 816 24.71 -0.81 -25.24
C PRO A 816 26.06 -1.46 -25.61
N SER A 817 27.17 -0.89 -25.11
CA SER A 817 28.51 -1.46 -25.21
C SER A 817 28.75 -2.69 -24.33
N THR A 818 27.78 -3.03 -23.46
CA THR A 818 27.84 -4.16 -22.54
C THR A 818 26.53 -4.95 -22.51
N ARG A 819 26.65 -6.27 -22.59
CA ARG A 819 25.52 -7.23 -22.59
C ARG A 819 25.86 -8.46 -21.76
N GLY A 820 24.86 -9.02 -21.10
CA GLY A 820 24.99 -10.16 -20.18
C GLY A 820 24.85 -11.48 -20.92
N ARG A 821 25.07 -12.61 -20.25
CA ARG A 821 24.92 -13.94 -20.86
C ARG A 821 23.49 -14.24 -21.33
N ASP A 822 22.48 -13.66 -20.67
CA ASP A 822 21.08 -14.05 -20.88
C ASP A 822 20.51 -13.58 -22.24
N ILE A 823 21.18 -12.63 -22.92
CA ILE A 823 20.80 -12.18 -24.28
C ILE A 823 21.50 -12.98 -25.40
N ILE A 824 22.46 -13.85 -25.07
CA ILE A 824 23.18 -14.69 -26.06
C ILE A 824 22.23 -15.47 -26.99
N PRO A 825 21.12 -16.08 -26.52
CA PRO A 825 20.18 -16.76 -27.41
C PRO A 825 19.66 -15.84 -28.53
N VAL A 826 19.26 -14.61 -28.18
CA VAL A 826 18.74 -13.62 -29.12
C VAL A 826 19.83 -13.14 -30.08
N GLU A 827 21.06 -12.92 -29.59
CA GLU A 827 22.20 -12.57 -30.44
C GLU A 827 22.49 -13.65 -31.50
N CYS A 828 22.47 -14.92 -31.09
CA CYS A 828 22.67 -16.05 -31.99
C CYS A 828 21.54 -16.13 -33.05
N LEU A 829 20.29 -15.91 -32.64
CA LEU A 829 19.14 -15.87 -33.55
C LEU A 829 19.29 -14.75 -34.58
N LEU A 830 19.58 -13.53 -34.13
CA LEU A 830 19.73 -12.36 -34.99
C LEU A 830 20.90 -12.55 -35.98
N ARG A 831 22.06 -13.04 -35.50
CA ARG A 831 23.21 -13.40 -36.35
C ARG A 831 22.85 -14.46 -37.39
N SER A 832 22.14 -15.51 -37.01
CA SER A 832 21.70 -16.56 -37.94
C SER A 832 20.66 -16.08 -38.97
N SER A 833 20.00 -14.96 -38.68
CA SER A 833 19.02 -14.30 -39.55
C SER A 833 19.63 -13.16 -40.39
N GLY A 834 20.96 -13.03 -40.43
CA GLY A 834 21.65 -11.98 -41.20
C GLY A 834 21.66 -10.59 -40.55
N LEU A 835 21.26 -10.48 -39.27
CA LEU A 835 21.19 -9.22 -38.51
C LEU A 835 22.16 -9.24 -37.31
N PRO A 836 23.49 -9.39 -37.51
CA PRO A 836 24.41 -9.47 -36.38
C PRO A 836 24.42 -8.18 -35.54
N LEU A 837 24.49 -8.34 -34.23
CA LEU A 837 24.78 -7.25 -33.29
C LEU A 837 26.29 -6.98 -33.24
N PRO A 838 26.74 -5.75 -32.86
CA PRO A 838 28.16 -5.47 -32.64
C PRO A 838 28.78 -6.44 -31.64
N ASP A 839 29.98 -6.96 -31.89
CA ASP A 839 30.61 -7.91 -30.97
C ASP A 839 30.88 -7.29 -29.59
N VAL A 840 30.75 -8.10 -28.54
CA VAL A 840 31.14 -7.73 -27.16
C VAL A 840 32.14 -8.75 -26.62
N PRO A 841 33.10 -8.32 -25.77
CA PRO A 841 34.09 -9.24 -25.20
C PRO A 841 33.44 -10.44 -24.51
N THR A 842 33.73 -11.64 -25.01
CA THR A 842 33.18 -12.90 -24.51
C THR A 842 34.26 -13.97 -24.47
N GLN A 843 34.43 -14.63 -23.33
CA GLN A 843 35.36 -15.75 -23.17
C GLN A 843 34.64 -17.06 -23.48
N TRP A 844 34.41 -17.33 -24.77
CA TRP A 844 33.78 -18.57 -25.21
C TRP A 844 34.59 -19.79 -24.80
N LEU A 845 33.90 -20.87 -24.40
CA LEU A 845 34.54 -22.15 -24.04
C LEU A 845 34.77 -23.06 -25.26
N GLU A 846 34.23 -22.67 -26.42
CA GLU A 846 34.27 -23.38 -27.70
C GLU A 846 34.04 -22.37 -28.84
N PRO A 847 34.21 -22.73 -30.13
CA PRO A 847 34.01 -21.79 -31.23
C PRO A 847 32.60 -21.17 -31.24
N VAL A 848 32.53 -19.86 -31.45
CA VAL A 848 31.25 -19.11 -31.42
C VAL A 848 30.26 -19.61 -32.48
N ASP A 849 30.74 -20.05 -33.64
CA ASP A 849 29.87 -20.55 -34.71
C ASP A 849 29.15 -21.84 -34.30
N ASP A 850 29.75 -22.68 -33.44
CA ASP A 850 29.08 -23.86 -32.87
C ASP A 850 27.96 -23.47 -31.90
N VAL A 851 28.16 -22.40 -31.14
CA VAL A 851 27.14 -21.85 -30.23
C VAL A 851 25.97 -21.28 -31.03
N VAL A 852 26.27 -20.49 -32.06
CA VAL A 852 25.27 -19.90 -32.96
C VAL A 852 24.45 -20.99 -33.65
N ARG A 853 25.11 -22.03 -34.20
CA ARG A 853 24.43 -23.16 -34.84
C ARG A 853 23.46 -23.88 -33.91
N ARG A 854 23.85 -24.13 -32.65
CA ARG A 854 22.98 -24.79 -31.67
C ARG A 854 21.76 -23.94 -31.33
N TRP A 855 21.95 -22.67 -31.00
CA TRP A 855 20.84 -21.77 -30.70
C TRP A 855 19.89 -21.60 -31.89
N ALA A 856 20.41 -21.42 -33.10
CA ALA A 856 19.59 -21.39 -34.31
C ALA A 856 18.81 -22.71 -34.51
N GLY A 857 19.40 -23.85 -34.15
CA GLY A 857 18.70 -25.14 -34.09
C GLY A 857 17.50 -25.12 -33.13
N HIS A 858 17.70 -24.63 -31.90
CA HIS A 858 16.65 -24.52 -30.89
C HIS A 858 15.49 -23.60 -31.33
N PHE A 859 15.78 -22.44 -31.92
CA PHE A 859 14.73 -21.55 -32.45
C PHE A 859 13.98 -22.15 -33.64
N ARG A 860 14.66 -22.88 -34.55
CA ARG A 860 13.97 -23.61 -35.62
C ARG A 860 13.02 -24.68 -35.09
N GLN A 861 13.45 -25.43 -34.07
CA GLN A 861 12.59 -26.42 -33.41
C GLN A 861 11.42 -25.74 -32.69
N TYR A 862 11.64 -24.58 -32.07
CA TYR A 862 10.57 -23.79 -31.45
C TYR A 862 9.51 -23.38 -32.48
N VAL A 863 9.91 -22.80 -33.62
CA VAL A 863 8.99 -22.44 -34.72
C VAL A 863 8.25 -23.68 -35.23
N ALA A 864 8.97 -24.79 -35.45
CA ALA A 864 8.36 -26.03 -35.92
C ALA A 864 7.29 -26.57 -34.96
N ARG A 865 7.49 -26.45 -33.64
CA ARG A 865 6.50 -26.85 -32.62
C ARG A 865 5.26 -25.93 -32.61
N ARG A 866 5.42 -24.65 -32.91
CA ARG A 866 4.34 -23.64 -32.83
C ARG A 866 3.62 -23.41 -34.16
N ALA A 867 4.19 -23.86 -35.28
CA ALA A 867 3.59 -23.78 -36.61
C ALA A 867 2.63 -24.94 -36.93
N GLN A 868 2.56 -25.98 -36.09
CA GLN A 868 1.60 -27.07 -36.24
C GLN A 868 0.25 -26.65 -35.62
N PRO A 869 -0.87 -26.73 -36.35
CA PRO A 869 -2.18 -26.46 -35.75
C PRO A 869 -2.48 -27.53 -34.70
N SER A 870 -2.73 -27.08 -33.47
CA SER A 870 -3.28 -27.89 -32.38
C SER A 870 -4.76 -28.19 -32.59
#